data_AF-A0A8C7D9V5-F1
#
_entry.id   AF-A0A8C7D9V5-F1
#
_cell.length_a   1.000
_cell.length_b   1.000
_cell.length_c   1.000
_cell.angle_alpha   90.00
_cell.angle_beta   90.00
_cell.angle_gamma   90.00
#
_symmetry.space_group_name_H-M   'P 1'
#
loop_
_entity.id
_entity.type
_entity.pdbx_description
1 polymer ?
#
loop_
_entity_poly.entity_id
_entity_poly.type
_entity_poly.pdbx_seq_one_letter_code
_entity_poly.pdbx_strand_id
1 'polypeptide(L)'
;MTIPCTMKVRAIKIILCIMFLCATLSTPTPVPVGTFRSECHERHFWLFVRSGFLGIMSRFDVQDHQGVHFLSGRKATECGYTMLFNPHGDLVFRASFLACHVNNQGDSEFRLKVWLVTRQVNGRDLGYPFLLHCSAQWPWGFREFVCEESYMEVSINVPVPAALHSGQEKKEVGNSGMMFHRPGHTKEEVRPRTMTEASALGYHISESGSRIILRCPYSSPLSYTIKEKGVELEVVNATILYPHQGKVLAIDATVACSMNEATVDGTHLLWPVPHVLSPLVHGRFRDRGMRIGVETLALSESVIKDRGYEISLRDGVVEVSVPFGAEGTHIKSGVLEGQYSQSLSVDLFYMHQWEDDRWPLTQHRSFRFLKTAYVPRTPILTDNTISSQKLFSVSLGVFPPDVSLHNVTGGREGDTLSWVQVPYPNGSHSYQLHAPFSHSSVLQKYIDGGYRRYTLPLTFSLTISPHGEVFYHNATIVSDVQEQTAPEPPRLEGKCTERGLLVLLHYGALERSWELFLGDRRLDWELVEVGGFTVETEEDYFSVEIPLYSPGMTYEEVSLQGVVGRLEVSVVDIDTLKVENSLIHRCTFRVRELLVCLPEGRMVVVTDTSRTIPPTQPKHTTLLDPSCVPQETDSVRALFNFSLDSCGSIATVEGDFLVYENQVLFPKELITMDDPPSHRDSPYRLTIQCRYPAIDTAIVSIERPVHPTFALSPMLPLKHTQREASRSGQYVAGVCVAIVVMGALIAATLKMLCCPIKM
;
A
#
# COMPACT_ATOMS: atom_id res chain seq x y z
N MET A 1 33.91 -8.37 -83.60
CA MET A 1 32.88 -9.32 -83.16
C MET A 1 32.80 -9.28 -81.66
N THR A 2 31.77 -8.58 -81.20
CA THR A 2 31.49 -8.17 -79.82
C THR A 2 30.76 -9.30 -79.10
N ILE A 3 31.39 -9.82 -78.05
CA ILE A 3 30.79 -10.79 -77.13
C ILE A 3 29.68 -10.02 -76.36
N PRO A 4 28.41 -10.43 -76.44
CA PRO A 4 27.31 -9.64 -75.90
C PRO A 4 27.30 -9.70 -74.37
N CYS A 5 27.21 -8.52 -73.75
CA CYS A 5 27.21 -8.27 -72.30
C CYS A 5 26.02 -8.88 -71.54
N THR A 6 25.17 -9.68 -72.19
CA THR A 6 23.94 -10.26 -71.63
C THR A 6 24.17 -11.56 -70.88
N MET A 7 25.30 -12.26 -71.09
CA MET A 7 25.62 -13.51 -70.37
C MET A 7 26.21 -13.29 -68.97
N LYS A 8 26.95 -12.18 -68.73
CA LYS A 8 27.53 -11.89 -67.40
C LYS A 8 26.47 -11.50 -66.36
N VAL A 9 25.38 -10.85 -66.78
CA VAL A 9 24.32 -10.39 -65.86
C VAL A 9 23.43 -11.52 -65.38
N ARG A 10 23.19 -12.56 -66.21
CA ARG A 10 22.41 -13.74 -65.80
C ARG A 10 23.17 -14.61 -64.81
N ALA A 11 24.49 -14.79 -64.99
CA ALA A 11 25.32 -15.52 -64.03
C ALA A 11 25.38 -14.82 -62.67
N ILE A 12 25.55 -13.49 -62.65
CA ILE A 12 25.56 -12.70 -61.40
C ILE A 12 24.20 -12.74 -60.71
N LYS A 13 23.08 -12.67 -61.45
CA LYS A 13 21.73 -12.82 -60.85
C LYS A 13 21.48 -14.19 -60.26
N ILE A 14 21.97 -15.26 -60.88
CA ILE A 14 21.83 -16.63 -60.36
C ILE A 14 22.69 -16.80 -59.11
N ILE A 15 23.93 -16.30 -59.11
CA ILE A 15 24.82 -16.33 -57.94
C ILE A 15 24.24 -15.48 -56.80
N LEU A 16 23.69 -14.29 -57.08
CA LEU A 16 23.01 -13.47 -56.07
C LEU A 16 21.75 -14.15 -55.53
N CYS A 17 20.96 -14.82 -56.38
CA CYS A 17 19.80 -15.60 -55.94
C CYS A 17 20.21 -16.78 -55.07
N ILE A 18 21.28 -17.51 -55.41
CA ILE A 18 21.78 -18.62 -54.61
C ILE A 18 22.36 -18.10 -53.28
N MET A 19 23.05 -16.95 -53.28
CA MET A 19 23.51 -16.29 -52.06
C MET A 19 22.36 -15.77 -51.20
N PHE A 20 21.29 -15.24 -51.80
CA PHE A 20 20.07 -14.82 -51.09
C PHE A 20 19.26 -16.02 -50.56
N LEU A 21 19.21 -17.14 -51.29
CA LEU A 21 18.58 -18.38 -50.83
C LEU A 21 19.41 -19.09 -49.73
N CYS A 22 20.74 -18.97 -49.74
CA CYS A 22 21.58 -19.43 -48.64
C CYS A 22 21.50 -18.50 -47.42
N ALA A 23 21.20 -17.21 -47.59
CA ALA A 23 21.06 -16.24 -46.50
C ALA A 23 19.69 -16.28 -45.80
N THR A 24 18.70 -17.04 -46.31
CA THR A 24 17.40 -17.27 -45.65
C THR A 24 17.34 -18.55 -44.84
N LEU A 25 18.47 -19.23 -44.60
CA LEU A 25 18.61 -20.08 -43.42
C LEU A 25 18.58 -19.14 -42.21
N SER A 26 17.39 -18.95 -41.66
CA SER A 26 17.17 -18.30 -40.37
C SER A 26 18.13 -18.95 -39.38
N THR A 27 19.22 -18.26 -39.05
CA THR A 27 20.02 -18.64 -37.90
C THR A 27 19.07 -18.58 -36.71
N PRO A 28 18.88 -19.69 -35.97
CA PRO A 28 18.09 -19.62 -34.75
C PRO A 28 18.71 -18.54 -33.88
N THR A 29 17.90 -17.58 -33.43
CA THR A 29 18.33 -16.56 -32.47
C THR A 29 19.09 -17.28 -31.35
N PRO A 30 20.34 -16.91 -31.06
CA PRO A 30 21.13 -17.61 -30.07
C PRO A 30 20.39 -17.58 -28.74
N VAL A 31 19.95 -18.75 -28.27
CA VAL A 31 19.25 -18.87 -27.00
C VAL A 31 20.28 -18.55 -25.90
N PRO A 32 19.99 -17.61 -24.97
CA PRO A 32 20.91 -17.27 -23.91
C PRO A 32 21.33 -18.51 -23.10
N VAL A 33 22.61 -18.59 -22.75
CA VAL A 33 23.14 -19.68 -21.93
C VAL A 33 22.40 -19.71 -20.58
N GLY A 34 21.97 -20.90 -20.16
CA GLY A 34 21.20 -21.10 -18.92
C GLY A 34 19.69 -20.92 -19.05
N THR A 35 19.15 -20.72 -20.26
CA THR A 35 17.69 -20.71 -20.51
C THR A 35 17.05 -22.06 -20.24
N PHE A 36 17.77 -23.13 -20.54
CA PHE A 36 17.35 -24.51 -20.28
C PHE A 36 18.38 -25.20 -19.41
N ARG A 37 17.90 -25.99 -18.45
CA ARG A 37 18.73 -26.87 -17.61
C ARG A 37 18.06 -28.23 -17.57
N SER A 38 18.81 -29.30 -17.77
CA SER A 38 18.29 -30.67 -17.67
C SER A 38 19.12 -31.50 -16.73
N GLU A 39 18.47 -32.29 -15.87
CA GLU A 39 19.13 -33.08 -14.84
C GLU A 39 18.45 -34.45 -14.65
N CYS A 40 19.18 -35.37 -14.04
CA CYS A 40 18.69 -36.69 -13.67
C CYS A 40 18.60 -36.75 -12.14
N HIS A 41 17.40 -36.94 -11.61
CA HIS A 41 17.19 -36.93 -10.17
C HIS A 41 16.10 -37.93 -9.77
N GLU A 42 16.35 -38.78 -8.77
CA GLU A 42 15.38 -39.71 -8.17
C GLU A 42 14.47 -40.45 -9.18
N ARG A 43 15.08 -41.12 -10.17
CA ARG A 43 14.38 -41.86 -11.25
C ARG A 43 13.58 -41.00 -12.24
N HIS A 44 13.88 -39.70 -12.31
CA HIS A 44 13.22 -38.76 -13.21
C HIS A 44 14.21 -37.98 -14.07
N PHE A 45 13.78 -37.68 -15.29
CA PHE A 45 14.32 -36.58 -16.07
C PHE A 45 13.69 -35.29 -15.60
N TRP A 46 14.51 -34.28 -15.35
CA TRP A 46 14.09 -32.93 -15.05
C TRP A 46 14.54 -32.01 -16.18
N LEU A 47 13.62 -31.17 -16.66
CA LEU A 47 13.91 -30.13 -17.63
C LEU A 47 13.28 -28.82 -17.14
N PHE A 48 14.14 -27.84 -16.87
CA PHE A 48 13.78 -26.51 -16.42
C PHE A 48 13.84 -25.54 -17.59
N VAL A 49 12.80 -24.72 -17.74
CA VAL A 49 12.71 -23.67 -18.76
C VAL A 49 12.46 -22.33 -18.07
N ARG A 50 13.39 -21.39 -18.22
CA ARG A 50 13.27 -20.07 -17.58
C ARG A 50 12.01 -19.33 -18.02
N SER A 51 11.34 -18.69 -17.07
CA SER A 51 10.10 -17.92 -17.26
C SER A 51 10.20 -16.92 -18.42
N GLY A 52 11.32 -16.20 -18.53
CA GLY A 52 11.56 -15.22 -19.60
C GLY A 52 11.61 -15.78 -21.03
N PHE A 53 11.68 -17.10 -21.20
CA PHE A 53 11.64 -17.75 -22.52
C PHE A 53 10.24 -18.26 -22.91
N LEU A 54 9.31 -18.29 -21.96
CA LEU A 54 7.99 -18.83 -22.18
C LEU A 54 7.17 -17.87 -23.06
N GLY A 55 6.47 -18.45 -24.04
CA GLY A 55 5.52 -17.70 -24.88
C GLY A 55 4.15 -17.59 -24.21
N ILE A 56 3.17 -17.08 -24.97
CA ILE A 56 1.77 -16.94 -24.50
C ILE A 56 1.21 -18.30 -24.06
N MET A 57 1.61 -19.36 -24.76
CA MET A 57 1.33 -20.74 -24.38
C MET A 57 2.59 -21.56 -24.58
N SER A 58 2.94 -22.39 -23.60
CA SER A 58 4.05 -23.32 -23.68
C SER A 58 3.57 -24.73 -23.32
N ARG A 59 4.03 -25.74 -24.05
CA ARG A 59 3.71 -27.15 -23.80
C ARG A 59 4.89 -28.05 -24.12
N PHE A 60 4.83 -29.29 -23.65
CA PHE A 60 5.77 -30.33 -24.03
C PHE A 60 5.09 -31.40 -24.87
N ASP A 61 5.75 -31.81 -25.95
CA ASP A 61 5.39 -32.97 -26.76
C ASP A 61 6.55 -33.98 -26.69
N VAL A 62 6.28 -35.29 -26.82
CA VAL A 62 7.32 -36.34 -26.75
C VAL A 62 7.46 -37.05 -28.08
N GLN A 63 8.66 -37.50 -28.41
CA GLN A 63 8.93 -38.11 -29.71
C GLN A 63 9.49 -39.52 -29.55
N ASP A 64 8.94 -40.47 -30.31
CA ASP A 64 9.47 -41.81 -30.47
C ASP A 64 9.70 -42.15 -31.96
N HIS A 65 9.83 -43.45 -32.27
CA HIS A 65 10.01 -43.95 -33.62
C HIS A 65 8.77 -43.80 -34.51
N GLN A 66 7.58 -43.62 -33.92
CA GLN A 66 6.30 -43.46 -34.63
C GLN A 66 5.98 -41.99 -34.91
N GLY A 67 6.61 -41.05 -34.20
CA GLY A 67 6.48 -39.62 -34.46
C GLY A 67 6.44 -38.80 -33.18
N VAL A 68 5.91 -37.57 -33.31
CA VAL A 68 5.70 -36.66 -32.18
C VAL A 68 4.29 -36.87 -31.63
N HIS A 69 4.21 -37.06 -30.32
CA HIS A 69 2.99 -37.30 -29.56
C HIS A 69 2.69 -36.09 -28.69
N PHE A 70 1.52 -35.51 -28.90
CA PHE A 70 1.01 -34.43 -28.06
C PHE A 70 0.70 -34.93 -26.64
N LEU A 71 1.17 -34.20 -25.63
CA LEU A 71 0.87 -34.49 -24.23
C LEU A 71 -0.24 -33.56 -23.71
N SER A 72 -1.46 -34.08 -23.67
CA SER A 72 -2.53 -33.45 -22.85
C SER A 72 -2.25 -33.68 -21.37
N GLY A 73 -2.84 -32.90 -20.46
CA GLY A 73 -2.66 -33.11 -19.01
C GLY A 73 -3.05 -34.52 -18.53
N ARG A 74 -4.12 -35.10 -19.09
CA ARG A 74 -4.52 -36.48 -18.83
C ARG A 74 -3.50 -37.49 -19.34
N LYS A 75 -3.09 -37.36 -20.62
CA LYS A 75 -2.12 -38.27 -21.23
C LYS A 75 -0.75 -38.17 -20.56
N ALA A 76 -0.37 -36.96 -20.11
CA ALA A 76 0.85 -36.71 -19.35
C ALA A 76 0.87 -37.58 -18.09
N THR A 77 -0.21 -37.50 -17.32
CA THR A 77 -0.39 -38.22 -16.05
C THR A 77 -0.43 -39.74 -16.25
N GLU A 78 -1.19 -40.23 -17.23
CA GLU A 78 -1.26 -41.66 -17.59
C GLU A 78 0.10 -42.23 -18.01
N CYS A 79 0.95 -41.38 -18.60
CA CYS A 79 2.26 -41.78 -19.10
C CYS A 79 3.45 -41.50 -18.17
N GLY A 80 3.24 -40.93 -16.98
CA GLY A 80 4.33 -40.67 -16.03
C GLY A 80 5.08 -39.36 -16.27
N TYR A 81 4.37 -38.33 -16.73
CA TYR A 81 4.89 -36.98 -16.92
C TYR A 81 4.16 -35.96 -16.03
N THR A 82 4.93 -34.99 -15.54
CA THR A 82 4.42 -33.89 -14.72
C THR A 82 4.99 -32.57 -15.22
N MET A 83 4.12 -31.58 -15.32
CA MET A 83 4.45 -30.24 -15.76
C MET A 83 3.90 -29.25 -14.74
N LEU A 84 4.77 -28.42 -14.17
CA LEU A 84 4.38 -27.43 -13.17
C LEU A 84 5.27 -26.19 -13.27
N PHE A 85 4.83 -25.11 -12.65
CA PHE A 85 5.65 -23.92 -12.46
C PHE A 85 6.31 -23.97 -11.10
N ASN A 86 7.64 -23.80 -11.07
CA ASN A 86 8.32 -23.62 -9.79
C ASN A 86 8.01 -22.21 -9.22
N PRO A 87 8.41 -21.92 -7.97
CA PRO A 87 8.18 -20.61 -7.36
C PRO A 87 8.83 -19.42 -8.08
N HIS A 88 9.87 -19.65 -8.89
CA HIS A 88 10.49 -18.62 -9.72
C HIS A 88 9.68 -18.31 -11.00
N GLY A 89 8.60 -19.04 -11.26
CA GLY A 89 7.81 -18.94 -12.48
C GLY A 89 8.41 -19.70 -13.67
N ASP A 90 9.47 -20.49 -13.45
CA ASP A 90 10.06 -21.34 -14.47
C ASP A 90 9.18 -22.58 -14.68
N LEU A 91 9.07 -23.02 -15.93
CA LEU A 91 8.32 -24.22 -16.28
C LEU A 91 9.22 -25.45 -16.08
N VAL A 92 8.76 -26.39 -15.26
CA VAL A 92 9.47 -27.62 -14.93
C VAL A 92 8.73 -28.81 -15.52
N PHE A 93 9.45 -29.61 -16.30
CA PHE A 93 9.01 -30.89 -16.84
C PHE A 93 9.73 -32.01 -16.11
N ARG A 94 8.96 -32.91 -15.49
CA ARG A 94 9.45 -34.14 -14.85
C ARG A 94 8.92 -35.34 -15.61
N ALA A 95 9.78 -36.30 -15.94
CA ALA A 95 9.39 -37.55 -16.57
C ALA A 95 10.01 -38.74 -15.84
N SER A 96 9.19 -39.71 -15.44
CA SER A 96 9.69 -40.98 -14.89
C SER A 96 10.59 -41.68 -15.92
N PHE A 97 11.66 -42.34 -15.46
CA PHE A 97 12.48 -43.21 -16.31
C PHE A 97 11.67 -44.36 -16.92
N LEU A 98 10.53 -44.69 -16.33
CA LEU A 98 9.61 -45.72 -16.82
C LEU A 98 8.43 -45.13 -17.60
N ALA A 99 8.44 -43.82 -17.89
CA ALA A 99 7.36 -43.14 -18.61
C ALA A 99 7.17 -43.71 -20.02
N CYS A 100 6.01 -43.43 -20.63
CA CYS A 100 5.78 -43.76 -22.05
C CYS A 100 6.90 -43.19 -22.93
N HIS A 101 7.12 -43.78 -24.10
CA HIS A 101 8.09 -43.28 -25.10
C HIS A 101 9.56 -43.15 -24.63
N VAL A 102 9.88 -43.49 -23.37
CA VAL A 102 11.26 -43.58 -22.88
C VAL A 102 11.88 -44.85 -23.44
N ASN A 103 13.04 -44.72 -24.05
CA ASN A 103 13.85 -45.85 -24.46
C ASN A 103 14.70 -46.32 -23.27
N ASN A 104 14.26 -47.41 -22.63
CA ASN A 104 14.93 -48.06 -21.51
C ASN A 104 15.86 -49.18 -22.02
N GLN A 105 17.16 -49.04 -21.78
CA GLN A 105 18.18 -50.04 -22.10
C GLN A 105 18.60 -50.75 -20.81
N GLY A 106 17.99 -51.91 -20.56
CA GLY A 106 18.37 -52.84 -19.49
C GLY A 106 18.28 -52.25 -18.08
N ASP A 107 17.30 -51.38 -17.82
CA ASP A 107 17.07 -50.69 -16.54
C ASP A 107 18.27 -49.86 -16.05
N SER A 108 19.21 -49.56 -16.94
CA SER A 108 20.48 -48.89 -16.63
C SER A 108 20.64 -47.55 -17.35
N GLU A 109 20.12 -47.43 -18.56
CA GLU A 109 20.29 -46.30 -19.47
C GLU A 109 18.93 -45.89 -20.05
N PHE A 110 18.57 -44.62 -19.91
CA PHE A 110 17.26 -44.10 -20.29
C PHE A 110 17.41 -42.90 -21.22
N ARG A 111 16.65 -42.89 -22.33
CA ARG A 111 16.63 -41.78 -23.29
C ARG A 111 15.22 -41.36 -23.63
N LEU A 112 14.96 -40.06 -23.58
CA LEU A 112 13.68 -39.45 -23.94
C LEU A 112 13.91 -38.26 -24.87
N LYS A 113 13.15 -38.21 -25.97
CA LYS A 113 13.11 -37.02 -26.85
C LYS A 113 11.87 -36.20 -26.51
N VAL A 114 12.09 -34.95 -26.16
CA VAL A 114 11.06 -33.98 -25.76
C VAL A 114 11.14 -32.75 -26.65
N TRP A 115 10.00 -32.17 -26.97
CA TRP A 115 9.87 -30.92 -27.70
C TRP A 115 9.16 -29.91 -26.80
N LEU A 116 9.82 -28.80 -26.49
CA LEU A 116 9.14 -27.63 -25.94
C LEU A 116 8.52 -26.87 -27.11
N VAL A 117 7.19 -26.77 -27.14
CA VAL A 117 6.46 -25.99 -28.13
C VAL A 117 5.95 -24.72 -27.48
N THR A 118 6.42 -23.57 -27.95
CA THR A 118 6.02 -22.25 -27.46
C THR A 118 5.32 -21.46 -28.56
N ARG A 119 4.16 -20.87 -28.23
CA ARG A 119 3.40 -20.01 -29.11
C ARG A 119 3.85 -18.57 -28.97
N GLN A 120 4.38 -18.03 -30.07
CA GLN A 120 4.83 -16.65 -30.16
C GLN A 120 3.65 -15.68 -30.31
N VAL A 121 3.89 -14.39 -30.05
CA VAL A 121 2.87 -13.32 -30.14
C VAL A 121 2.26 -13.21 -31.55
N ASN A 122 3.01 -13.58 -32.57
CA ASN A 122 2.55 -13.63 -33.96
C ASN A 122 1.70 -14.87 -34.30
N GLY A 123 1.37 -15.71 -33.31
CA GLY A 123 0.57 -16.92 -33.45
C GLY A 123 1.32 -18.14 -34.01
N ARG A 124 2.63 -18.04 -34.30
CA ARG A 124 3.43 -19.19 -34.76
C ARG A 124 3.90 -20.04 -33.58
N ASP A 125 3.83 -21.36 -33.74
CA ASP A 125 4.38 -22.32 -32.79
C ASP A 125 5.85 -22.60 -33.16
N LEU A 126 6.75 -22.41 -32.19
CA LEU A 126 8.17 -22.75 -32.29
C LEU A 126 8.46 -23.97 -31.42
N GLY A 127 9.09 -24.99 -32.00
CA GLY A 127 9.46 -26.22 -31.31
C GLY A 127 10.97 -26.29 -31.05
N TYR A 128 11.34 -26.58 -29.80
CA TYR A 128 12.72 -26.76 -29.36
C TYR A 128 12.94 -28.22 -28.93
N PRO A 129 13.74 -29.01 -29.66
CA PRO A 129 13.98 -30.40 -29.33
C PRO A 129 15.06 -30.57 -28.26
N PHE A 130 14.81 -31.51 -27.35
CA PHE A 130 15.72 -31.95 -26.30
C PHE A 130 15.86 -33.47 -26.33
N LEU A 131 17.09 -33.96 -26.19
CA LEU A 131 17.37 -35.37 -25.93
C LEU A 131 17.84 -35.49 -24.48
N LEU A 132 16.95 -35.96 -23.62
CA LEU A 132 17.26 -36.20 -22.22
C LEU A 132 17.86 -37.61 -22.09
N HIS A 133 18.99 -37.72 -21.40
CA HIS A 133 19.72 -38.96 -21.19
C HIS A 133 20.13 -39.08 -19.73
N CYS A 134 19.81 -40.23 -19.13
CA CYS A 134 20.12 -40.52 -17.74
C CYS A 134 20.57 -41.96 -17.57
N SER A 135 21.46 -42.19 -16.60
CA SER A 135 21.84 -43.52 -16.15
C SER A 135 21.35 -43.77 -14.72
N ALA A 136 21.01 -45.02 -14.42
CA ALA A 136 20.64 -45.44 -13.08
C ALA A 136 21.88 -45.43 -12.18
N GLN A 137 21.96 -44.46 -11.27
CA GLN A 137 23.07 -44.36 -10.31
C GLN A 137 23.02 -45.47 -9.23
N TRP A 138 21.81 -45.98 -8.95
CA TRP A 138 21.57 -47.00 -7.93
C TRP A 138 20.77 -48.17 -8.50
N PRO A 139 21.01 -49.41 -8.01
CA PRO A 139 20.20 -50.57 -8.39
C PRO A 139 18.72 -50.33 -8.13
N TRP A 140 17.87 -50.90 -8.96
CA TRP A 140 16.43 -50.83 -8.76
C TRP A 140 16.00 -51.70 -7.58
N GLY A 141 15.09 -51.19 -6.76
CA GLY A 141 14.36 -51.98 -5.78
C GLY A 141 13.45 -53.00 -6.47
N PHE A 142 13.12 -54.07 -5.75
CA PHE A 142 12.15 -55.06 -6.25
C PHE A 142 10.77 -54.43 -6.44
N ARG A 143 10.41 -53.49 -5.55
CA ARG A 143 9.20 -52.70 -5.63
C ARG A 143 9.56 -51.24 -5.42
N GLU A 144 9.18 -50.37 -6.36
CA GLU A 144 9.40 -48.92 -6.22
C GLU A 144 8.09 -48.16 -6.43
N PHE A 145 7.85 -47.17 -5.58
CA PHE A 145 6.71 -46.27 -5.63
C PHE A 145 7.16 -44.85 -5.97
N VAL A 146 6.34 -44.15 -6.76
CA VAL A 146 6.48 -42.72 -7.03
C VAL A 146 5.13 -42.04 -6.78
N CYS A 147 5.12 -41.15 -5.80
CA CYS A 147 4.05 -40.21 -5.51
C CYS A 147 4.49 -38.85 -6.08
N GLU A 148 4.09 -38.58 -7.31
CA GLU A 148 4.37 -37.30 -7.97
C GLU A 148 3.22 -36.31 -7.69
N GLU A 149 3.29 -35.06 -8.16
CA GLU A 149 2.18 -34.09 -8.02
C GLU A 149 0.93 -34.52 -8.79
N SER A 150 1.07 -35.13 -9.97
CA SER A 150 -0.06 -35.45 -10.84
C SER A 150 -0.51 -36.92 -10.79
N TYR A 151 0.37 -37.87 -10.43
CA TYR A 151 0.07 -39.30 -10.44
C TYR A 151 0.71 -40.08 -9.29
N MET A 152 0.16 -41.27 -9.07
CA MET A 152 0.74 -42.35 -8.27
C MET A 152 1.22 -43.46 -9.20
N GLU A 153 2.41 -43.99 -8.94
CA GLU A 153 3.02 -45.08 -9.70
C GLU A 153 3.58 -46.15 -8.76
N VAL A 154 3.34 -47.41 -9.09
CA VAL A 154 4.08 -48.55 -8.55
C VAL A 154 4.75 -49.30 -9.70
N SER A 155 6.02 -49.63 -9.52
CA SER A 155 6.75 -50.51 -10.43
C SER A 155 7.26 -51.73 -9.65
N ILE A 156 6.98 -52.91 -10.18
CA ILE A 156 7.38 -54.19 -9.59
C ILE A 156 8.31 -54.90 -10.57
N ASN A 157 9.48 -55.30 -10.07
CA ASN A 157 10.37 -56.22 -10.78
C ASN A 157 9.75 -57.62 -10.72
N VAL A 158 9.33 -58.12 -11.87
CA VAL A 158 8.83 -59.49 -11.98
C VAL A 158 10.04 -60.33 -12.38
N PRO A 159 10.42 -61.36 -11.61
CA PRO A 159 11.45 -62.30 -12.02
C PRO A 159 10.90 -63.14 -13.18
N VAL A 160 10.86 -62.57 -14.37
CA VAL A 160 10.61 -63.27 -15.62
C VAL A 160 11.94 -63.90 -16.04
N PRO A 161 12.05 -65.24 -16.12
CA PRO A 161 13.26 -65.86 -16.64
C PRO A 161 13.48 -65.36 -18.07
N ALA A 162 14.69 -64.84 -18.34
CA ALA A 162 15.12 -64.37 -19.64
C ALA A 162 15.13 -65.53 -20.66
N ALA A 163 13.96 -65.84 -21.22
CA ALA A 163 13.82 -66.75 -22.34
C ALA A 163 13.40 -65.92 -23.56
N LEU A 164 14.43 -65.54 -24.33
CA LEU A 164 14.41 -65.04 -25.70
C LEU A 164 13.63 -63.75 -25.98
N HIS A 165 14.41 -62.71 -26.25
CA HIS A 165 14.07 -61.63 -27.18
C HIS A 165 13.57 -62.21 -28.52
N SER A 166 12.29 -62.56 -28.62
CA SER A 166 11.65 -62.88 -29.90
C SER A 166 10.17 -62.50 -29.87
N GLY A 167 9.87 -61.25 -30.21
CA GLY A 167 8.67 -60.83 -30.95
C GLY A 167 7.26 -61.12 -30.41
N GLN A 168 7.08 -61.85 -29.31
CA GLN A 168 5.78 -62.20 -28.71
C GLN A 168 5.35 -61.26 -27.57
N GLU A 169 6.26 -60.41 -27.08
CA GLU A 169 6.16 -59.67 -25.81
C GLU A 169 4.99 -58.66 -25.73
N LYS A 170 4.62 -57.98 -26.82
CA LYS A 170 3.55 -56.95 -26.78
C LYS A 170 2.12 -57.48 -26.58
N LYS A 171 1.89 -58.80 -26.71
CA LYS A 171 0.54 -59.40 -26.60
C LYS A 171 0.17 -59.85 -25.18
N GLU A 172 1.14 -60.05 -24.28
CA GLU A 172 0.86 -60.61 -22.94
C GLU A 172 0.27 -59.55 -21.99
N VAL A 173 0.81 -58.32 -21.98
CA VAL A 173 0.24 -57.21 -21.18
C VAL A 173 -1.22 -56.98 -21.56
N GLY A 174 -1.57 -56.88 -22.85
CA GLY A 174 -2.93 -56.59 -23.32
C GLY A 174 -4.03 -57.57 -22.87
N ASN A 175 -3.65 -58.78 -22.46
CA ASN A 175 -4.55 -59.81 -21.91
C ASN A 175 -4.57 -59.83 -20.37
N SER A 176 -3.90 -58.89 -19.71
CA SER A 176 -3.86 -58.78 -18.26
C SER A 176 -5.19 -58.30 -17.70
N GLY A 177 -5.51 -58.77 -16.51
CA GLY A 177 -6.65 -58.30 -15.73
C GLY A 177 -6.20 -57.46 -14.54
N MET A 178 -7.11 -56.64 -14.00
CA MET A 178 -6.92 -55.98 -12.71
C MET A 178 -8.05 -56.34 -11.76
N MET A 179 -7.70 -56.65 -10.52
CA MET A 179 -8.67 -56.74 -9.41
C MET A 179 -8.41 -55.60 -8.44
N PHE A 180 -9.48 -54.94 -8.01
CA PHE A 180 -9.41 -53.83 -7.05
C PHE A 180 -10.05 -54.27 -5.73
N HIS A 181 -9.37 -54.00 -4.63
CA HIS A 181 -9.76 -54.43 -3.29
C HIS A 181 -10.05 -53.18 -2.44
N ARG A 182 -11.30 -52.72 -2.47
CA ARG A 182 -11.74 -51.56 -1.65
C ARG A 182 -12.35 -52.05 -0.33
N PRO A 183 -12.02 -51.42 0.81
CA PRO A 183 -12.73 -51.66 2.06
C PRO A 183 -14.23 -51.39 1.89
N GLY A 184 -15.08 -52.33 2.31
CA GLY A 184 -16.54 -52.19 2.26
C GLY A 184 -17.24 -52.66 0.98
N HIS A 185 -16.52 -53.03 -0.09
CA HIS A 185 -17.13 -53.70 -1.24
C HIS A 185 -17.50 -55.16 -0.94
N THR A 186 -18.59 -55.62 -1.54
CA THR A 186 -19.02 -57.02 -1.48
C THR A 186 -18.12 -57.91 -2.36
N LYS A 187 -18.08 -59.23 -2.09
CA LYS A 187 -17.28 -60.18 -2.89
C LYS A 187 -17.66 -60.19 -4.39
N GLU A 188 -18.88 -59.79 -4.74
CA GLU A 188 -19.35 -59.71 -6.13
C GLU A 188 -18.77 -58.48 -6.88
N GLU A 189 -18.44 -57.41 -6.18
CA GLU A 189 -17.84 -56.19 -6.76
C GLU A 189 -16.33 -56.35 -7.03
N VAL A 190 -15.68 -57.29 -6.35
CA VAL A 190 -14.28 -57.67 -6.57
C VAL A 190 -14.20 -58.65 -7.74
N ARG A 191 -14.31 -58.11 -8.96
CA ARG A 191 -14.14 -58.85 -10.21
C ARG A 191 -12.87 -58.47 -10.95
N PRO A 192 -12.26 -59.39 -11.71
CA PRO A 192 -11.27 -59.04 -12.72
C PRO A 192 -11.88 -58.06 -13.74
N ARG A 193 -11.16 -56.98 -14.00
CA ARG A 193 -11.43 -56.01 -15.06
C ARG A 193 -10.41 -56.18 -16.16
N THR A 194 -10.83 -56.02 -17.41
CA THR A 194 -9.89 -56.02 -18.52
C THR A 194 -9.03 -54.75 -18.51
N MET A 195 -7.89 -54.75 -19.20
CA MET A 195 -7.09 -53.54 -19.35
C MET A 195 -7.88 -52.37 -19.94
N THR A 196 -8.76 -52.62 -20.90
CA THR A 196 -9.59 -51.56 -21.51
C THR A 196 -10.54 -50.94 -20.49
N GLU A 197 -11.16 -51.76 -19.64
CA GLU A 197 -12.01 -51.27 -18.54
C GLU A 197 -11.19 -50.47 -17.52
N ALA A 198 -10.00 -50.96 -17.14
CA ALA A 198 -9.12 -50.28 -16.19
C ALA A 198 -8.61 -48.93 -16.74
N SER A 199 -8.20 -48.89 -18.00
CA SER A 199 -7.75 -47.68 -18.69
C SER A 199 -8.87 -46.65 -18.85
N ALA A 200 -10.10 -47.09 -19.12
CA ALA A 200 -11.27 -46.21 -19.15
C ALA A 200 -11.51 -45.53 -17.78
N LEU A 201 -11.13 -46.19 -16.68
CA LEU A 201 -11.18 -45.66 -15.32
C LEU A 201 -9.91 -44.87 -14.92
N GLY A 202 -8.92 -44.71 -15.80
CA GLY A 202 -7.69 -43.96 -15.54
C GLY A 202 -6.53 -44.78 -14.96
N TYR A 203 -6.66 -46.10 -14.86
CA TYR A 203 -5.58 -47.00 -14.43
C TYR A 203 -4.82 -47.53 -15.64
N HIS A 204 -3.54 -47.18 -15.73
CA HIS A 204 -2.69 -47.54 -16.86
C HIS A 204 -1.63 -48.55 -16.44
N ILE A 205 -1.62 -49.72 -17.08
CA ILE A 205 -0.56 -50.72 -16.90
C ILE A 205 0.39 -50.67 -18.09
N SER A 206 1.68 -50.69 -17.82
CA SER A 206 2.73 -50.76 -18.83
C SER A 206 3.88 -51.65 -18.40
N GLU A 207 4.67 -52.09 -19.37
CA GLU A 207 5.91 -52.83 -19.16
C GLU A 207 7.08 -51.98 -19.65
N SER A 208 8.16 -51.94 -18.88
CA SER A 208 9.41 -51.27 -19.27
C SER A 208 10.59 -52.02 -18.65
N GLY A 209 11.49 -52.52 -19.50
CA GLY A 209 12.61 -53.36 -19.06
C GLY A 209 12.11 -54.63 -18.38
N SER A 210 12.53 -54.86 -17.14
CA SER A 210 12.10 -56.02 -16.33
C SER A 210 10.89 -55.75 -15.42
N ARG A 211 10.21 -54.61 -15.62
CA ARG A 211 9.25 -54.08 -14.64
C ARG A 211 7.84 -53.95 -15.21
N ILE A 212 6.86 -54.36 -14.41
CA ILE A 212 5.44 -54.05 -14.63
C ILE A 212 5.09 -52.83 -13.79
N ILE A 213 4.43 -51.86 -14.42
CA ILE A 213 4.10 -50.56 -13.84
C ILE A 213 2.59 -50.38 -13.84
N LEU A 214 2.03 -49.91 -12.73
CA LEU A 214 0.68 -49.36 -12.64
C LEU A 214 0.78 -47.85 -12.35
N ARG A 215 0.08 -47.05 -13.15
CA ARG A 215 -0.09 -45.60 -12.96
C ARG A 215 -1.55 -45.24 -12.84
N CYS A 216 -1.83 -44.25 -12.01
CA CYS A 216 -3.14 -43.63 -11.92
C CYS A 216 -3.04 -42.19 -11.41
N PRO A 217 -3.94 -41.30 -11.85
CA PRO A 217 -4.06 -39.97 -11.26
C PRO A 217 -4.57 -40.06 -9.81
N TYR A 218 -4.33 -39.02 -9.02
CA TYR A 218 -5.05 -38.85 -7.75
C TYR A 218 -6.55 -38.68 -7.99
N SER A 219 -7.34 -38.97 -6.96
CA SER A 219 -8.80 -39.00 -7.00
C SER A 219 -9.37 -39.96 -8.07
N SER A 220 -8.67 -41.07 -8.33
CA SER A 220 -9.14 -42.09 -9.28
C SER A 220 -10.41 -42.81 -8.77
N PRO A 221 -11.33 -43.29 -9.64
CA PRO A 221 -12.66 -43.79 -9.22
C PRO A 221 -12.67 -44.96 -8.22
N LEU A 222 -11.58 -45.72 -8.12
CA LEU A 222 -11.45 -46.89 -7.24
C LEU A 222 -10.40 -46.67 -6.14
N SER A 223 -9.89 -45.44 -6.00
CA SER A 223 -9.07 -45.06 -4.85
C SER A 223 -9.95 -44.80 -3.63
N TYR A 224 -9.33 -44.82 -2.46
CA TYR A 224 -9.96 -44.45 -1.19
C TYR A 224 -8.92 -43.84 -0.26
N THR A 225 -9.40 -43.03 0.69
CA THR A 225 -8.54 -42.36 1.66
C THR A 225 -8.55 -43.11 2.98
N ILE A 226 -7.39 -43.23 3.61
CA ILE A 226 -7.23 -43.70 4.98
C ILE A 226 -6.46 -42.67 5.81
N LYS A 227 -6.59 -42.75 7.14
CA LYS A 227 -5.76 -41.97 8.07
C LYS A 227 -4.75 -42.89 8.73
N GLU A 228 -3.47 -42.64 8.46
CA GLU A 228 -2.35 -43.31 9.10
C GLU A 228 -1.66 -42.32 10.04
N LYS A 229 -1.72 -42.57 11.35
CA LYS A 229 -1.15 -41.69 12.38
C LYS A 229 -1.55 -40.20 12.24
N GLY A 230 -2.78 -39.95 11.79
CA GLY A 230 -3.31 -38.60 11.59
C GLY A 230 -3.06 -37.98 10.22
N VAL A 231 -2.23 -38.60 9.37
CA VAL A 231 -1.96 -38.16 7.99
C VAL A 231 -2.90 -38.88 7.02
N GLU A 232 -3.48 -38.13 6.09
CA GLU A 232 -4.34 -38.67 5.04
C GLU A 232 -3.51 -39.27 3.88
N LEU A 233 -3.79 -40.53 3.58
CA LEU A 233 -3.19 -41.27 2.47
C LEU A 233 -4.27 -41.63 1.47
N GLU A 234 -4.03 -41.33 0.19
CA GLU A 234 -4.80 -41.91 -0.91
C GLU A 234 -4.22 -43.27 -1.28
N VAL A 235 -5.09 -44.28 -1.39
CA VAL A 235 -4.71 -45.67 -1.62
C VAL A 235 -5.46 -46.25 -2.80
N VAL A 236 -4.73 -46.94 -3.67
CA VAL A 236 -5.29 -47.84 -4.68
C VAL A 236 -4.78 -49.23 -4.35
N ASN A 237 -5.67 -50.07 -3.83
CA ASN A 237 -5.36 -51.47 -3.54
C ASN A 237 -5.79 -52.33 -4.72
N ALA A 238 -4.82 -52.83 -5.46
CA ALA A 238 -5.03 -53.53 -6.72
C ALA A 238 -4.06 -54.70 -6.90
N THR A 239 -4.55 -55.76 -7.55
CA THR A 239 -3.77 -56.90 -7.98
C THR A 239 -3.80 -56.99 -9.51
N ILE A 240 -2.62 -57.02 -10.14
CA ILE A 240 -2.47 -57.26 -11.58
C ILE A 240 -2.45 -58.77 -11.80
N LEU A 241 -3.34 -59.25 -12.67
CA LEU A 241 -3.41 -60.63 -13.15
C LEU A 241 -2.65 -60.72 -14.47
N TYR A 242 -1.35 -60.97 -14.39
CA TYR A 242 -0.45 -60.98 -15.53
C TYR A 242 -0.33 -62.40 -16.11
N PRO A 243 -0.72 -62.63 -17.38
CA PRO A 243 -0.54 -63.93 -18.02
C PRO A 243 0.94 -64.12 -18.37
N HIS A 244 1.53 -65.21 -17.92
CA HIS A 244 2.93 -65.56 -18.19
C HIS A 244 3.07 -67.08 -18.39
N GLN A 245 3.60 -67.49 -19.54
CA GLN A 245 3.87 -68.91 -19.88
C GLN A 245 2.69 -69.86 -19.60
N GLY A 246 1.46 -69.44 -19.94
CA GLY A 246 0.25 -70.23 -19.74
C GLY A 246 -0.26 -70.30 -18.29
N LYS A 247 0.35 -69.56 -17.35
CA LYS A 247 -0.15 -69.33 -15.98
C LYS A 247 -0.55 -67.87 -15.81
N VAL A 248 -1.34 -67.57 -14.78
CA VAL A 248 -1.66 -66.19 -14.38
C VAL A 248 -0.92 -65.88 -13.08
N LEU A 249 -0.03 -64.90 -13.11
CA LEU A 249 0.66 -64.37 -11.95
C LEU A 249 -0.18 -63.27 -11.32
N ALA A 250 -0.46 -63.39 -10.02
CA ALA A 250 -1.13 -62.35 -9.25
C ALA A 250 -0.07 -61.46 -8.59
N ILE A 251 0.07 -60.24 -9.09
CA ILE A 251 1.08 -59.27 -8.67
C ILE A 251 0.40 -58.17 -7.87
N ASP A 252 0.83 -57.98 -6.63
CA ASP A 252 0.32 -56.90 -5.79
C ASP A 252 0.85 -55.55 -6.31
N ALA A 253 -0.08 -54.71 -6.76
CA ALA A 253 0.17 -53.38 -7.28
C ALA A 253 -0.52 -52.31 -6.40
N THR A 254 -0.65 -52.58 -5.10
CA THR A 254 -1.16 -51.61 -4.14
C THR A 254 -0.20 -50.42 -4.07
N VAL A 255 -0.73 -49.20 -4.23
CA VAL A 255 0.01 -47.93 -4.09
C VAL A 255 -0.68 -47.02 -3.08
N ALA A 256 0.11 -46.28 -2.31
CA ALA A 256 -0.38 -45.33 -1.31
C ALA A 256 0.53 -44.09 -1.25
N CYS A 257 -0.08 -42.91 -1.24
CA CYS A 257 0.61 -41.63 -1.27
C CYS A 257 -0.03 -40.63 -0.29
N SER A 258 0.79 -39.83 0.39
CA SER A 258 0.31 -38.80 1.30
C SER A 258 -0.20 -37.57 0.54
N MET A 259 -1.32 -37.02 1.02
CA MET A 259 -2.02 -35.90 0.39
C MET A 259 -2.10 -34.65 1.27
N ASN A 260 -1.42 -34.66 2.41
CA ASN A 260 -1.45 -33.56 3.36
C ASN A 260 -0.67 -32.35 2.83
N GLU A 261 -1.29 -31.18 2.94
CA GLU A 261 -0.61 -29.90 2.73
C GLU A 261 0.35 -29.61 3.89
N ALA A 262 1.23 -28.64 3.65
CA ALA A 262 2.09 -28.08 4.68
C ALA A 262 1.26 -27.22 5.65
N THR A 263 1.59 -27.31 6.94
CA THR A 263 1.01 -26.46 7.99
C THR A 263 2.01 -25.43 8.47
N VAL A 264 1.54 -24.40 9.19
CA VAL A 264 2.40 -23.37 9.76
C VAL A 264 2.47 -23.53 11.26
N ASP A 265 3.69 -23.56 11.80
CA ASP A 265 3.96 -23.37 13.23
C ASP A 265 4.91 -22.19 13.41
N GLY A 266 4.37 -21.06 13.87
CA GLY A 266 5.11 -19.81 14.03
C GLY A 266 5.80 -19.31 12.74
N THR A 267 7.10 -19.55 12.64
CA THR A 267 7.95 -19.19 11.48
C THR A 267 8.45 -20.41 10.71
N HIS A 268 7.81 -21.56 10.90
CA HIS A 268 8.19 -22.83 10.26
C HIS A 268 7.03 -23.40 9.46
N LEU A 269 7.37 -23.98 8.32
CA LEU A 269 6.52 -24.89 7.57
C LEU A 269 6.72 -26.29 8.13
N LEU A 270 5.63 -26.95 8.50
CA LEU A 270 5.64 -28.32 9.01
C LEU A 270 4.95 -29.26 8.01
N TRP A 271 5.64 -30.34 7.67
CA TRP A 271 5.11 -31.40 6.82
C TRP A 271 5.27 -32.78 7.47
N PRO A 272 4.17 -33.37 7.99
CA PRO A 272 4.19 -34.70 8.56
C PRO A 272 4.08 -35.79 7.49
N VAL A 273 4.88 -36.84 7.60
CA VAL A 273 4.85 -38.02 6.74
C VAL A 273 4.84 -39.29 7.61
N PRO A 274 3.92 -40.25 7.41
CA PRO A 274 3.95 -41.49 8.16
C PRO A 274 5.25 -42.26 7.91
N HIS A 275 5.92 -42.68 8.97
CA HIS A 275 7.14 -43.49 8.85
C HIS A 275 6.85 -44.90 8.33
N VAL A 276 5.65 -45.42 8.59
CA VAL A 276 5.20 -46.73 8.11
C VAL A 276 3.88 -46.57 7.37
N LEU A 277 3.87 -46.90 6.08
CA LEU A 277 2.67 -46.91 5.25
C LEU A 277 2.04 -48.30 5.33
N SER A 278 1.13 -48.51 6.30
CA SER A 278 0.55 -49.84 6.58
C SER A 278 -0.06 -50.55 5.36
N PRO A 279 -0.67 -49.88 4.34
CA PRO A 279 -1.18 -50.58 3.15
C PRO A 279 -0.08 -51.20 2.28
N LEU A 280 1.17 -50.74 2.40
CA LEU A 280 2.29 -51.16 1.56
C LEU A 280 3.20 -52.18 2.26
N VAL A 281 3.10 -52.31 3.58
CA VAL A 281 4.00 -53.14 4.38
C VAL A 281 3.36 -54.48 4.70
N HIS A 282 4.08 -55.57 4.41
CA HIS A 282 3.61 -56.92 4.69
C HIS A 282 4.41 -57.54 5.85
N GLY A 283 3.76 -57.74 7.00
CA GLY A 283 4.38 -58.39 8.15
C GLY A 283 5.43 -57.51 8.84
N ARG A 284 6.65 -58.03 9.03
CA ARG A 284 7.72 -57.34 9.77
C ARG A 284 8.36 -56.22 8.95
N PHE A 285 8.24 -54.99 9.46
CA PHE A 285 8.89 -53.81 8.89
C PHE A 285 10.35 -53.67 9.36
N ARG A 286 11.28 -53.46 8.42
CA ARG A 286 12.69 -53.15 8.69
C ARG A 286 13.11 -51.92 7.91
N ASP A 287 13.34 -50.81 8.62
CA ASP A 287 13.81 -49.58 8.01
C ASP A 287 15.22 -49.75 7.40
N ARG A 288 15.41 -49.22 6.18
CA ARG A 288 16.70 -49.16 5.49
C ARG A 288 17.16 -47.71 5.27
N GLY A 289 16.46 -46.75 5.86
CA GLY A 289 16.83 -45.34 5.88
C GLY A 289 16.00 -44.47 4.95
N MET A 290 16.12 -43.16 5.16
CA MET A 290 15.40 -42.14 4.41
C MET A 290 16.37 -41.06 3.89
N ARG A 291 15.98 -40.38 2.82
CA ARG A 291 16.66 -39.21 2.26
C ARG A 291 15.61 -38.15 1.97
N ILE A 292 15.93 -36.91 2.33
CA ILE A 292 15.13 -35.75 2.02
C ILE A 292 15.96 -34.83 1.15
N GLY A 293 15.30 -34.13 0.23
CA GLY A 293 15.93 -32.99 -0.37
C GLY A 293 14.98 -31.94 -0.89
N VAL A 294 15.59 -30.87 -1.39
CA VAL A 294 14.93 -29.66 -1.87
C VAL A 294 15.32 -29.47 -3.32
N GLU A 295 14.32 -29.33 -4.19
CA GLU A 295 14.48 -29.37 -5.65
C GLU A 295 15.24 -30.64 -6.09
N THR A 296 16.41 -30.51 -6.72
CA THR A 296 17.27 -31.64 -7.14
C THR A 296 18.41 -31.94 -6.15
N LEU A 297 18.52 -31.19 -5.06
CA LEU A 297 19.58 -31.33 -4.07
C LEU A 297 19.15 -32.24 -2.91
N ALA A 298 19.76 -33.42 -2.83
CA ALA A 298 19.67 -34.27 -1.64
C ALA A 298 20.41 -33.61 -0.46
N LEU A 299 19.75 -33.47 0.68
CA LEU A 299 20.32 -32.79 1.83
C LEU A 299 21.14 -33.77 2.69
N SER A 300 22.40 -33.42 2.96
CA SER A 300 23.21 -34.08 3.99
C SER A 300 22.88 -33.51 5.36
N GLU A 301 23.27 -34.21 6.44
CA GLU A 301 23.12 -33.72 7.81
C GLU A 301 23.74 -32.32 8.02
N SER A 302 24.88 -32.04 7.37
CA SER A 302 25.52 -30.73 7.42
C SER A 302 24.64 -29.65 6.78
N VAL A 303 24.10 -29.91 5.59
CA VAL A 303 23.26 -28.94 4.87
C VAL A 303 21.93 -28.72 5.60
N ILE A 304 21.34 -29.77 6.18
CA ILE A 304 20.14 -29.67 7.02
C ILE A 304 20.39 -28.70 8.17
N LYS A 305 21.50 -28.88 8.89
CA LYS A 305 21.87 -28.01 10.02
C LYS A 305 22.20 -26.59 9.57
N ASP A 306 22.97 -26.42 8.49
CA ASP A 306 23.39 -25.11 7.98
C ASP A 306 22.19 -24.28 7.49
N ARG A 307 21.18 -24.94 6.92
CA ARG A 307 19.93 -24.30 6.48
C ARG A 307 18.88 -24.18 7.58
N GLY A 308 19.12 -24.74 8.77
CA GLY A 308 18.18 -24.73 9.90
C GLY A 308 16.95 -25.62 9.72
N TYR A 309 16.99 -26.59 8.80
CA TYR A 309 15.91 -27.55 8.62
C TYR A 309 15.93 -28.53 9.79
N GLU A 310 14.76 -28.96 10.27
CA GLU A 310 14.66 -29.98 11.32
C GLU A 310 13.85 -31.16 10.81
N ILE A 311 14.41 -32.36 10.94
CA ILE A 311 13.75 -33.62 10.57
C ILE A 311 13.75 -34.49 11.81
N SER A 312 12.57 -34.79 12.34
CA SER A 312 12.44 -35.61 13.54
C SER A 312 11.39 -36.69 13.37
N LEU A 313 11.65 -37.87 13.93
CA LEU A 313 10.68 -38.96 13.99
C LEU A 313 10.00 -38.93 15.37
N ARG A 314 8.71 -38.60 15.40
CA ARG A 314 7.89 -38.54 16.63
C ARG A 314 6.63 -39.39 16.45
N ASP A 315 6.38 -40.31 17.38
CA ASP A 315 5.18 -41.16 17.40
C ASP A 315 4.87 -41.93 16.09
N GLY A 316 5.91 -42.26 15.32
CA GLY A 316 5.78 -42.94 14.03
C GLY A 316 5.49 -42.03 12.84
N VAL A 317 5.63 -40.71 13.02
CA VAL A 317 5.53 -39.69 11.97
C VAL A 317 6.88 -38.99 11.83
N VAL A 318 7.40 -38.93 10.60
CA VAL A 318 8.54 -38.11 10.24
C VAL A 318 8.00 -36.69 10.01
N GLU A 319 8.39 -35.76 10.87
CA GLU A 319 8.03 -34.36 10.76
C GLU A 319 9.20 -33.59 10.15
N VAL A 320 8.95 -32.98 8.99
CA VAL A 320 9.89 -32.09 8.30
C VAL A 320 9.51 -30.64 8.60
N SER A 321 10.39 -29.92 9.27
CA SER A 321 10.24 -28.51 9.64
C SER A 321 11.22 -27.66 8.84
N VAL A 322 10.69 -26.66 8.14
CA VAL A 322 11.46 -25.78 7.26
C VAL A 322 11.23 -24.33 7.69
N PRO A 323 12.28 -23.61 8.16
CA PRO A 323 12.12 -22.22 8.58
C PRO A 323 11.89 -21.26 7.40
N PHE A 324 11.16 -20.17 7.65
CA PHE A 324 11.02 -19.07 6.70
C PHE A 324 12.38 -18.45 6.39
N GLY A 325 12.64 -18.20 5.10
CA GLY A 325 13.89 -17.59 4.62
C GLY A 325 15.07 -18.56 4.52
N ALA A 326 14.85 -19.85 4.81
CA ALA A 326 15.87 -20.87 4.62
C ALA A 326 16.21 -21.04 3.13
N GLU A 327 17.45 -21.41 2.83
CA GLU A 327 17.88 -21.63 1.46
C GLU A 327 17.09 -22.78 0.80
N GLY A 328 16.67 -22.59 -0.45
CA GLY A 328 15.79 -23.51 -1.18
C GLY A 328 14.29 -23.30 -0.89
N THR A 329 13.94 -22.30 -0.09
CA THR A 329 12.55 -21.87 0.11
C THR A 329 12.24 -20.59 -0.66
N HIS A 330 10.96 -20.39 -0.95
CA HIS A 330 10.47 -19.22 -1.68
C HIS A 330 9.35 -18.56 -0.92
N ILE A 331 9.53 -17.27 -0.64
CA ILE A 331 8.54 -16.43 0.02
C ILE A 331 7.77 -15.68 -1.05
N LYS A 332 6.45 -15.85 -1.07
CA LYS A 332 5.54 -15.07 -1.89
C LYS A 332 4.77 -14.10 -1.00
N SER A 333 4.74 -12.85 -1.42
CA SER A 333 3.99 -11.78 -0.76
C SER A 333 2.51 -11.82 -1.19
N GLY A 334 1.62 -11.42 -0.29
CA GLY A 334 0.20 -11.23 -0.57
C GLY A 334 -0.43 -10.23 0.39
N VAL A 335 -1.68 -9.84 0.14
CA VAL A 335 -2.45 -8.99 1.06
C VAL A 335 -3.62 -9.78 1.64
N LEU A 336 -3.68 -9.89 2.96
CA LEU A 336 -4.80 -10.51 3.68
C LEU A 336 -5.48 -9.42 4.51
N GLU A 337 -6.75 -9.14 4.23
CA GLU A 337 -7.54 -8.10 4.95
C GLU A 337 -6.88 -6.71 5.00
N GLY A 338 -6.16 -6.34 3.93
CA GLY A 338 -5.44 -5.06 3.84
C GLY A 338 -4.07 -5.03 4.54
N GLN A 339 -3.67 -6.12 5.19
CA GLN A 339 -2.36 -6.27 5.83
C GLN A 339 -1.39 -7.05 4.93
N TYR A 340 -0.12 -6.67 4.97
CA TYR A 340 0.96 -7.44 4.35
C TYR A 340 1.02 -8.86 4.92
N SER A 341 1.11 -9.85 4.04
CA SER A 341 1.18 -11.25 4.40
C SER A 341 2.15 -11.99 3.50
N GLN A 342 2.65 -13.13 3.99
CA GLN A 342 3.62 -13.96 3.28
C GLN A 342 3.20 -15.42 3.32
N SER A 343 3.43 -16.13 2.22
CA SER A 343 3.31 -17.58 2.10
C SER A 343 4.69 -18.16 1.78
N LEU A 344 5.07 -19.24 2.47
CA LEU A 344 6.29 -19.99 2.20
C LEU A 344 5.97 -21.16 1.29
N SER A 345 6.85 -21.41 0.32
CA SER A 345 6.78 -22.58 -0.54
C SER A 345 8.14 -23.25 -0.71
N VAL A 346 8.12 -24.57 -0.89
CA VAL A 346 9.31 -25.40 -1.06
C VAL A 346 8.96 -26.63 -1.90
N ASP A 347 9.81 -26.96 -2.88
CA ASP A 347 9.71 -28.20 -3.66
C ASP A 347 10.54 -29.27 -2.96
N LEU A 348 9.88 -30.17 -2.21
CA LEU A 348 10.54 -31.22 -1.44
C LEU A 348 10.44 -32.57 -2.14
N PHE A 349 11.50 -33.36 -2.03
CA PHE A 349 11.44 -34.79 -2.27
C PHE A 349 11.77 -35.58 -1.01
N TYR A 350 11.07 -36.68 -0.82
CA TYR A 350 11.25 -37.63 0.27
C TYR A 350 11.40 -39.02 -0.33
N MET A 351 12.50 -39.70 -0.03
CA MET A 351 12.76 -41.09 -0.42
C MET A 351 12.94 -41.93 0.83
N HIS A 352 12.13 -42.98 0.98
CA HIS A 352 12.22 -43.93 2.07
C HIS A 352 12.37 -45.34 1.53
N GLN A 353 13.19 -46.16 2.18
CA GLN A 353 13.41 -47.54 1.79
C GLN A 353 13.31 -48.49 2.98
N TRP A 354 12.73 -49.66 2.74
CA TRP A 354 12.53 -50.68 3.78
C TRP A 354 12.51 -52.09 3.19
N GLU A 355 12.65 -53.06 4.08
CA GLU A 355 12.43 -54.49 3.85
C GLU A 355 11.16 -54.92 4.59
N ASP A 356 10.39 -55.82 3.99
CA ASP A 356 9.26 -56.48 4.63
C ASP A 356 9.25 -58.00 4.35
N ASP A 357 8.33 -58.76 4.95
CA ASP A 357 8.33 -60.23 4.81
C ASP A 357 8.03 -60.69 3.36
N ARG A 358 7.55 -59.78 2.48
CA ARG A 358 7.23 -60.09 1.08
C ARG A 358 8.29 -59.59 0.10
N TRP A 359 8.87 -58.42 0.36
CA TRP A 359 9.77 -57.74 -0.55
C TRP A 359 11.12 -57.44 0.12
N PRO A 360 12.24 -57.89 -0.47
CA PRO A 360 13.57 -57.71 0.13
C PRO A 360 14.04 -56.24 0.11
N LEU A 361 13.53 -55.44 -0.84
CA LEU A 361 13.76 -54.00 -0.88
C LEU A 361 12.59 -53.30 -1.57
N THR A 362 11.94 -52.42 -0.82
CA THR A 362 10.95 -51.47 -1.29
C THR A 362 11.52 -50.06 -1.21
N GLN A 363 11.32 -49.24 -2.25
CA GLN A 363 11.63 -47.81 -2.22
C GLN A 363 10.38 -47.00 -2.50
N HIS A 364 10.13 -45.96 -1.72
CA HIS A 364 9.01 -45.04 -1.89
C HIS A 364 9.55 -43.64 -2.06
N ARG A 365 9.10 -42.96 -3.12
CA ARG A 365 9.49 -41.59 -3.43
C ARG A 365 8.25 -40.73 -3.45
N SER A 366 8.33 -39.58 -2.81
CA SER A 366 7.30 -38.56 -2.85
C SER A 366 7.93 -37.24 -3.25
N PHE A 367 7.39 -36.61 -4.29
CA PHE A 367 7.72 -35.26 -4.68
C PHE A 367 6.52 -34.38 -4.33
N ARG A 368 6.77 -33.33 -3.54
CA ARG A 368 5.73 -32.47 -3.00
C ARG A 368 6.13 -31.01 -3.09
N PHE A 369 5.36 -30.24 -3.86
CA PHE A 369 5.38 -28.81 -3.87
C PHE A 369 4.52 -28.28 -2.72
N LEU A 370 5.18 -28.05 -1.58
CA LEU A 370 4.52 -27.61 -0.37
C LEU A 370 4.38 -26.09 -0.35
N LYS A 371 3.22 -25.61 0.07
CA LYS A 371 2.92 -24.18 0.27
C LYS A 371 2.16 -23.99 1.57
N THR A 372 2.41 -22.90 2.26
CA THR A 372 1.65 -22.51 3.45
C THR A 372 0.50 -21.58 3.08
N ALA A 373 -0.49 -21.47 3.98
CA ALA A 373 -1.41 -20.34 3.95
C ALA A 373 -0.63 -19.00 4.10
N TYR A 374 -1.25 -17.90 3.67
CA TYR A 374 -0.71 -16.56 3.88
C TYR A 374 -0.80 -16.18 5.35
N VAL A 375 0.33 -15.78 5.93
CA VAL A 375 0.45 -15.36 7.32
C VAL A 375 0.72 -13.87 7.37
N PRO A 376 -0.07 -13.06 8.10
CA PRO A 376 0.19 -11.64 8.28
C PRO A 376 1.58 -11.37 8.87
N ARG A 377 2.29 -10.40 8.28
CA ARG A 377 3.64 -9.98 8.70
C ARG A 377 3.69 -8.46 8.77
N THR A 378 4.31 -7.95 9.83
CA THR A 378 4.58 -6.51 9.93
C THR A 378 5.90 -6.21 9.22
N PRO A 379 5.93 -5.30 8.24
CA PRO A 379 7.18 -4.82 7.65
C PRO A 379 8.14 -4.32 8.73
N ILE A 380 9.41 -4.67 8.61
CA ILE A 380 10.44 -4.24 9.56
C ILE A 380 10.95 -2.87 9.12
N LEU A 381 10.99 -1.94 10.07
CA LEU A 381 11.52 -0.60 9.88
C LEU A 381 12.68 -0.38 10.85
N THR A 382 13.84 -0.04 10.30
CA THR A 382 15.07 0.22 11.05
C THR A 382 15.36 1.72 11.03
N ASP A 383 15.41 2.32 12.22
CA ASP A 383 15.81 3.71 12.41
C ASP A 383 17.34 3.80 12.58
N ASN A 384 18.01 4.38 11.59
CA ASN A 384 19.45 4.63 11.57
C ASN A 384 19.77 6.13 11.74
N THR A 385 18.82 6.91 12.29
CA THR A 385 18.96 8.36 12.44
C THR A 385 20.10 8.72 13.38
N ILE A 386 20.98 9.62 12.93
CA ILE A 386 22.06 10.18 13.72
C ILE A 386 21.73 11.64 14.01
N SER A 387 21.29 11.94 15.24
CA SER A 387 20.82 13.27 15.66
C SER A 387 21.83 14.39 15.40
N SER A 388 23.14 14.12 15.50
CA SER A 388 24.20 15.12 15.25
C SER A 388 24.30 15.54 13.78
N GLN A 389 23.83 14.71 12.85
CA GLN A 389 23.82 15.00 11.41
C GLN A 389 22.55 15.74 10.97
N LYS A 390 21.58 15.94 11.88
CA LYS A 390 20.27 16.58 11.59
C LYS A 390 19.56 15.99 10.37
N LEU A 391 19.65 14.67 10.21
CA LEU A 391 19.15 13.91 9.07
C LEU A 391 18.48 12.63 9.57
N PHE A 392 17.19 12.44 9.26
CA PHE A 392 16.53 11.15 9.44
C PHE A 392 17.08 10.17 8.42
N SER A 393 17.42 8.96 8.87
CA SER A 393 17.80 7.85 8.01
C SER A 393 17.03 6.60 8.41
N VAL A 394 16.18 6.13 7.51
CA VAL A 394 15.26 5.02 7.80
C VAL A 394 15.37 3.99 6.70
N SER A 395 15.29 2.71 7.08
CA SER A 395 15.26 1.60 6.14
C SER A 395 14.02 0.73 6.38
N LEU A 396 13.20 0.53 5.36
CA LEU A 396 12.02 -0.33 5.38
C LEU A 396 12.30 -1.60 4.55
N GLY A 397 12.14 -2.77 5.17
CA GLY A 397 12.39 -4.06 4.54
C GLY A 397 12.94 -5.08 5.54
N VAL A 398 13.39 -6.25 5.13
CA VAL A 398 13.69 -6.71 3.77
C VAL A 398 12.46 -7.30 3.07
N PHE A 399 12.24 -6.97 1.80
CA PHE A 399 11.13 -7.49 1.00
C PHE A 399 11.58 -8.47 -0.08
N PRO A 400 10.76 -9.48 -0.44
CA PRO A 400 10.99 -10.30 -1.61
C PRO A 400 10.83 -9.48 -2.91
N PRO A 401 11.30 -10.00 -4.07
CA PRO A 401 11.33 -9.26 -5.34
C PRO A 401 9.95 -8.91 -5.90
N ASP A 402 8.88 -9.49 -5.37
CA ASP A 402 7.49 -9.24 -5.77
C ASP A 402 6.88 -7.99 -5.14
N VAL A 403 7.53 -7.37 -4.14
CA VAL A 403 7.05 -6.14 -3.51
C VAL A 403 7.75 -4.91 -4.10
N SER A 404 6.95 -3.92 -4.48
CA SER A 404 7.42 -2.65 -5.01
C SER A 404 6.87 -1.48 -4.19
N LEU A 405 7.73 -0.54 -3.79
CA LEU A 405 7.32 0.70 -3.15
C LEU A 405 6.89 1.72 -4.21
N HIS A 406 5.63 2.12 -4.17
CA HIS A 406 5.04 3.06 -5.12
C HIS A 406 5.20 4.52 -4.66
N ASN A 407 4.96 4.79 -3.37
CA ASN A 407 5.03 6.14 -2.82
C ASN A 407 5.37 6.11 -1.32
N VAL A 408 6.06 7.16 -0.86
CA VAL A 408 6.23 7.47 0.56
C VAL A 408 5.75 8.90 0.80
N THR A 409 4.73 9.04 1.63
CA THR A 409 4.25 10.37 2.06
C THR A 409 4.72 10.69 3.47
N GLY A 410 5.06 11.96 3.69
CA GLY A 410 5.51 12.47 4.98
C GLY A 410 4.72 13.69 5.45
N GLY A 411 4.75 13.94 6.75
CA GLY A 411 4.16 15.14 7.35
C GLY A 411 2.63 15.13 7.41
N ARG A 412 2.03 16.29 7.71
CA ARG A 412 0.56 16.47 7.78
C ARG A 412 -0.08 16.74 6.41
N GLU A 413 0.67 17.31 5.47
CA GLU A 413 0.20 17.71 4.14
C GLU A 413 0.41 16.61 3.07
N GLY A 414 1.10 15.52 3.41
CA GLY A 414 1.25 14.35 2.53
C GLY A 414 2.30 14.51 1.43
N ASP A 415 3.33 15.33 1.67
CA ASP A 415 4.44 15.53 0.75
C ASP A 415 5.10 14.20 0.36
N THR A 416 5.43 14.06 -0.92
CA THR A 416 6.15 12.89 -1.43
C THR A 416 7.63 13.01 -1.06
N LEU A 417 8.14 12.08 -0.27
CA LEU A 417 9.56 12.01 0.10
C LEU A 417 10.34 11.23 -0.95
N SER A 418 11.66 11.38 -1.02
CA SER A 418 12.49 10.56 -1.91
C SER A 418 13.00 9.30 -1.22
N TRP A 419 13.14 8.21 -1.98
CA TRP A 419 13.62 6.91 -1.49
C TRP A 419 14.53 6.25 -2.51
N VAL A 420 15.41 5.36 -2.03
CA VAL A 420 16.32 4.57 -2.84
C VAL A 420 16.10 3.09 -2.53
N GLN A 421 16.02 2.27 -3.57
CA GLN A 421 15.99 0.81 -3.42
C GLN A 421 17.41 0.28 -3.27
N VAL A 422 17.63 -0.51 -2.24
CA VAL A 422 18.91 -1.17 -1.94
C VAL A 422 18.74 -2.67 -2.19
N PRO A 423 19.31 -3.22 -3.27
CA PRO A 423 19.23 -4.65 -3.57
C PRO A 423 20.22 -5.47 -2.74
N TYR A 424 19.81 -6.68 -2.35
CA TYR A 424 20.66 -7.66 -1.68
C TYR A 424 21.06 -8.81 -2.63
N PRO A 425 22.16 -9.54 -2.35
CA PRO A 425 22.65 -10.62 -3.22
C PRO A 425 21.66 -11.77 -3.45
N ASN A 426 20.72 -11.99 -2.53
CA ASN A 426 19.68 -13.02 -2.61
C ASN A 426 18.45 -12.59 -3.46
N GLY A 427 18.51 -11.42 -4.11
CA GLY A 427 17.43 -10.87 -4.93
C GLY A 427 16.32 -10.16 -4.14
N SER A 428 16.39 -10.17 -2.80
CA SER A 428 15.54 -9.32 -1.96
C SER A 428 16.05 -7.88 -1.93
N HIS A 429 15.27 -6.95 -1.39
CA HIS A 429 15.65 -5.54 -1.31
C HIS A 429 15.04 -4.83 -0.11
N SER A 430 15.61 -3.68 0.24
CA SER A 430 15.03 -2.74 1.20
C SER A 430 14.90 -1.36 0.57
N TYR A 431 14.08 -0.50 1.15
CA TYR A 431 13.96 0.90 0.76
C TYR A 431 14.58 1.80 1.82
N GLN A 432 15.51 2.65 1.40
CA GLN A 432 16.16 3.61 2.27
C GLN A 432 15.65 5.02 1.98
N LEU A 433 15.34 5.76 3.04
CA LEU A 433 14.86 7.13 2.99
C LEU A 433 15.77 8.03 3.82
N HIS A 434 16.06 9.20 3.27
CA HIS A 434 16.81 10.26 3.95
C HIS A 434 16.00 11.55 3.91
N ALA A 435 15.74 12.15 5.07
CA ALA A 435 14.99 13.40 5.18
C ALA A 435 15.70 14.36 6.15
N PRO A 436 16.18 15.54 5.71
CA PRO A 436 16.81 16.50 6.59
C PRO A 436 15.79 17.05 7.59
N PHE A 437 16.24 17.46 8.77
CA PHE A 437 15.35 18.00 9.80
C PHE A 437 14.67 19.31 9.38
N SER A 438 15.22 20.00 8.38
CA SER A 438 14.64 21.20 7.76
C SER A 438 13.60 20.90 6.66
N HIS A 439 13.29 19.63 6.38
CA HIS A 439 12.30 19.27 5.36
C HIS A 439 10.89 19.67 5.82
N SER A 440 10.03 20.15 4.91
CA SER A 440 8.65 20.60 5.21
C SER A 440 7.81 19.56 5.95
N SER A 441 8.02 18.28 5.61
CA SER A 441 7.32 17.13 6.19
C SER A 441 7.75 16.77 7.61
N VAL A 442 8.83 17.36 8.14
CA VAL A 442 9.34 17.12 9.50
C VAL A 442 8.67 18.11 10.45
N LEU A 443 7.90 17.56 11.40
CA LEU A 443 7.26 18.35 12.45
C LEU A 443 8.28 18.68 13.53
N GLN A 444 8.37 19.95 13.91
CA GLN A 444 9.34 20.43 14.88
C GLN A 444 8.60 20.96 16.11
N LYS A 445 9.04 20.57 17.31
CA LYS A 445 8.47 21.05 18.58
C LYS A 445 9.57 21.26 19.62
N TYR A 446 9.61 22.44 20.22
CA TYR A 446 10.48 22.71 21.37
C TYR A 446 9.98 21.99 22.62
N ILE A 447 10.91 21.42 23.38
CA ILE A 447 10.67 20.69 24.62
C ILE A 447 11.49 21.33 25.74
N ASP A 448 10.96 21.28 26.95
CA ASP A 448 11.63 21.75 28.16
C ASP A 448 13.05 21.16 28.28
N GLY A 449 13.98 21.96 28.83
CA GLY A 449 15.39 21.58 28.96
C GLY A 449 16.27 21.92 27.75
N GLY A 450 15.78 22.73 26.81
CA GLY A 450 16.55 23.19 25.65
C GLY A 450 16.68 22.15 24.54
N TYR A 451 15.74 21.21 24.46
CA TYR A 451 15.69 20.23 23.38
C TYR A 451 14.66 20.64 22.33
N ARG A 452 14.96 20.36 21.06
CA ARG A 452 14.02 20.45 19.94
C ARG A 452 13.76 19.03 19.43
N ARG A 453 12.49 18.63 19.43
CA ARG A 453 12.02 17.36 18.91
C ARG A 453 11.63 17.50 17.45
N TYR A 454 12.21 16.63 16.64
CA TYR A 454 11.88 16.43 15.24
C TYR A 454 11.07 15.14 15.13
N THR A 455 9.91 15.21 14.48
CA THR A 455 9.01 14.06 14.29
C THR A 455 8.68 13.93 12.82
N LEU A 456 8.96 12.76 12.25
CA LEU A 456 8.67 12.44 10.86
C LEU A 456 7.65 11.29 10.81
N PRO A 457 6.35 11.60 10.64
CA PRO A 457 5.35 10.59 10.33
C PRO A 457 5.50 10.16 8.85
N LEU A 458 5.47 8.86 8.60
CA LEU A 458 5.68 8.23 7.30
C LEU A 458 4.53 7.28 6.98
N THR A 459 4.05 7.34 5.74
CA THR A 459 3.12 6.36 5.17
C THR A 459 3.71 5.80 3.90
N PHE A 460 3.98 4.49 3.89
CA PHE A 460 4.51 3.77 2.75
C PHE A 460 3.37 3.08 2.00
N SER A 461 3.27 3.31 0.70
CA SER A 461 2.32 2.64 -0.20
C SER A 461 3.07 1.62 -1.06
N LEU A 462 2.80 0.33 -0.84
CA LEU A 462 3.48 -0.77 -1.51
C LEU A 462 2.52 -1.60 -2.35
N THR A 463 3.02 -2.17 -3.44
CA THR A 463 2.27 -2.97 -4.40
C THR A 463 2.94 -4.32 -4.62
N ILE A 464 2.14 -5.39 -4.70
CA ILE A 464 2.58 -6.77 -4.90
C ILE A 464 2.35 -7.19 -6.36
N SER A 465 3.42 -7.62 -7.03
CA SER A 465 3.40 -8.11 -8.42
C SER A 465 3.18 -9.63 -8.49
N PRO A 466 2.54 -10.16 -9.57
CA PRO A 466 1.98 -9.46 -10.72
C PRO A 466 0.52 -9.01 -10.53
N HIS A 467 -0.13 -9.39 -9.43
CA HIS A 467 -1.58 -9.18 -9.25
C HIS A 467 -1.96 -7.71 -8.97
N GLY A 468 -1.01 -6.88 -8.54
CA GLY A 468 -1.21 -5.45 -8.32
C GLY A 468 -1.91 -5.11 -7.01
N GLU A 469 -1.94 -6.03 -6.04
CA GLU A 469 -2.52 -5.79 -4.72
C GLU A 469 -1.71 -4.74 -3.95
N VAL A 470 -2.39 -3.82 -3.25
CA VAL A 470 -1.75 -2.70 -2.56
C VAL A 470 -1.92 -2.85 -1.05
N PHE A 471 -0.87 -2.53 -0.28
CA PHE A 471 -0.92 -2.43 1.17
C PHE A 471 -0.17 -1.18 1.66
N TYR A 472 -0.53 -0.75 2.86
CA TYR A 472 0.05 0.44 3.49
C TYR A 472 0.80 0.07 4.77
N HIS A 473 1.90 0.77 5.03
CA HIS A 473 2.63 0.66 6.28
C HIS A 473 2.88 2.06 6.84
N ASN A 474 2.51 2.29 8.10
CA ASN A 474 2.63 3.58 8.76
C ASN A 474 3.71 3.49 9.84
N ALA A 475 4.56 4.51 9.92
CA ALA A 475 5.60 4.62 10.93
C ALA A 475 5.78 6.07 11.39
N THR A 476 6.36 6.29 12.56
CA THR A 476 6.67 7.63 13.06
C THR A 476 8.04 7.60 13.71
N ILE A 477 8.95 8.45 13.22
CA ILE A 477 10.34 8.52 13.66
C ILE A 477 10.54 9.81 14.44
N VAL A 478 11.23 9.74 15.57
CA VAL A 478 11.40 10.86 16.49
C VAL A 478 12.87 11.02 16.84
N SER A 479 13.37 12.25 16.82
CA SER A 479 14.73 12.58 17.26
C SER A 479 14.75 13.87 18.06
N ASP A 480 15.38 13.86 19.22
CA ASP A 480 15.49 15.00 20.11
C ASP A 480 16.93 15.55 20.06
N VAL A 481 17.09 16.84 19.74
CA VAL A 481 18.39 17.52 19.65
C VAL A 481 18.48 18.65 20.66
N GLN A 482 19.57 18.73 21.41
CA GLN A 482 19.81 19.84 22.33
C GLN A 482 20.27 21.09 21.57
N GLU A 483 19.53 22.20 21.69
CA GLU A 483 19.90 23.49 21.13
C GLU A 483 20.55 24.37 22.20
N GLN A 484 21.71 24.97 21.87
CA GLN A 484 22.55 25.71 22.81
C GLN A 484 22.02 27.11 23.15
N THR A 485 21.02 27.59 22.42
CA THR A 485 20.45 28.93 22.59
C THR A 485 18.94 28.79 22.71
N ALA A 486 18.37 29.17 23.85
CA ALA A 486 16.92 29.22 24.00
C ALA A 486 16.35 30.24 22.99
N PRO A 487 15.33 29.88 22.21
CA PRO A 487 14.67 30.81 21.30
C PRO A 487 14.12 32.02 22.08
N GLU A 488 14.24 33.21 21.51
CA GLU A 488 13.77 34.44 22.14
C GLU A 488 12.22 34.41 22.24
N PRO A 489 11.63 34.64 23.42
CA PRO A 489 10.18 34.59 23.60
C PRO A 489 9.48 35.73 22.83
N PRO A 490 8.20 35.56 22.46
CA PRO A 490 7.46 36.60 21.76
C PRO A 490 7.40 37.88 22.60
N ARG A 491 7.52 39.03 21.93
CA ARG A 491 7.53 40.35 22.59
C ARG A 491 6.45 41.24 22.03
N LEU A 492 5.69 41.83 22.95
CA LEU A 492 4.69 42.85 22.65
C LEU A 492 5.29 44.25 22.85
N GLU A 493 5.07 45.11 21.86
CA GLU A 493 5.40 46.52 21.91
C GLU A 493 4.17 47.36 21.56
N GLY A 494 3.99 48.48 22.24
CA GLY A 494 2.86 49.39 22.04
C GLY A 494 3.33 50.78 21.64
N LYS A 495 2.63 51.40 20.70
CA LYS A 495 2.89 52.77 20.25
C LYS A 495 1.60 53.53 20.03
N CYS A 496 1.52 54.74 20.57
CA CYS A 496 0.41 55.65 20.31
C CYS A 496 0.51 56.27 18.91
N THR A 497 -0.56 56.22 18.14
CA THR A 497 -0.72 56.91 16.85
C THR A 497 -1.74 58.05 16.98
N GLU A 498 -1.89 58.87 15.94
CA GLU A 498 -2.93 59.92 15.94
C GLU A 498 -4.35 59.34 15.88
N ARG A 499 -4.51 58.12 15.36
CA ARG A 499 -5.81 57.46 15.13
C ARG A 499 -6.17 56.45 16.23
N GLY A 500 -5.18 55.94 16.95
CA GLY A 500 -5.37 54.88 17.91
C GLY A 500 -4.08 54.37 18.55
N LEU A 501 -4.03 53.09 18.85
CA LEU A 501 -2.92 52.40 19.49
C LEU A 501 -2.45 51.26 18.60
N LEU A 502 -1.19 51.32 18.16
CA LEU A 502 -0.53 50.27 17.39
C LEU A 502 0.14 49.28 18.34
N VAL A 503 -0.22 48.02 18.22
CA VAL A 503 0.43 46.91 18.92
C VAL A 503 1.27 46.14 17.91
N LEU A 504 2.53 45.94 18.23
CA LEU A 504 3.49 45.14 17.47
C LEU A 504 3.82 43.88 18.26
N LEU A 505 3.60 42.72 17.66
CA LEU A 505 4.01 41.42 18.16
C LEU A 505 5.19 40.93 17.34
N HIS A 506 6.37 40.91 17.97
CA HIS A 506 7.55 40.24 17.43
C HIS A 506 7.42 38.75 17.74
N TYR A 507 7.38 37.90 16.69
CA TYR A 507 7.12 36.47 16.85
C TYR A 507 8.19 35.74 17.68
N GLY A 508 9.41 36.26 17.70
CA GLY A 508 10.57 35.55 18.22
C GLY A 508 10.88 34.30 17.39
N ALA A 509 11.60 33.34 17.97
CA ALA A 509 11.95 32.08 17.28
C ALA A 509 10.90 30.96 17.48
N LEU A 510 9.67 31.31 17.89
CA LEU A 510 8.58 30.37 18.10
C LEU A 510 7.78 30.14 16.81
N GLU A 511 7.95 28.98 16.18
CA GLU A 511 6.92 28.36 15.32
C GLU A 511 5.79 27.75 16.20
N ARG A 512 5.35 28.43 17.26
CA ARG A 512 4.21 27.98 18.08
C ARG A 512 2.95 28.71 17.66
N SER A 513 1.82 28.01 17.74
CA SER A 513 0.50 28.58 17.57
C SER A 513 0.13 29.39 18.81
N TRP A 514 0.04 30.71 18.67
CA TRP A 514 -0.36 31.66 19.71
C TRP A 514 -1.69 32.32 19.36
N GLU A 515 -2.39 32.80 20.38
CA GLU A 515 -3.57 33.66 20.23
C GLU A 515 -3.33 34.99 20.96
N LEU A 516 -3.74 36.09 20.32
CA LEU A 516 -3.68 37.43 20.90
C LEU A 516 -5.01 37.77 21.56
N PHE A 517 -4.96 38.31 22.78
CA PHE A 517 -6.13 38.77 23.52
C PHE A 517 -6.05 40.27 23.74
N LEU A 518 -7.16 40.97 23.53
CA LEU A 518 -7.38 42.37 23.86
C LEU A 518 -8.31 42.43 25.08
N GLY A 519 -7.75 42.66 26.26
CA GLY A 519 -8.44 42.46 27.54
C GLY A 519 -8.84 41.00 27.73
N ASP A 520 -10.14 40.74 27.83
CA ASP A 520 -10.74 39.41 27.96
C ASP A 520 -11.20 38.79 26.64
N ARG A 521 -11.05 39.50 25.51
CA ARG A 521 -11.53 39.06 24.21
C ARG A 521 -10.38 38.56 23.35
N ARG A 522 -10.57 37.39 22.73
CA ARG A 522 -9.66 36.90 21.70
C ARG A 522 -9.76 37.78 20.47
N LEU A 523 -8.61 38.13 19.87
CA LEU A 523 -8.57 38.81 18.59
C LEU A 523 -8.98 37.83 17.49
N ASP A 524 -10.21 37.99 16.99
CA ASP A 524 -10.73 37.28 15.82
C ASP A 524 -11.26 38.27 14.77
N TRP A 525 -11.64 37.75 13.60
CA TRP A 525 -12.08 38.59 12.49
C TRP A 525 -13.39 39.33 12.79
N GLU A 526 -14.25 38.78 13.63
CA GLU A 526 -15.47 39.46 14.09
C GLU A 526 -15.12 40.70 14.93
N LEU A 527 -14.17 40.56 15.86
CA LEU A 527 -13.69 41.69 16.65
C LEU A 527 -12.97 42.75 15.79
N VAL A 528 -12.20 42.31 14.79
CA VAL A 528 -11.53 43.22 13.84
C VAL A 528 -12.54 44.03 13.03
N GLU A 529 -13.60 43.39 12.51
CA GLU A 529 -14.65 44.06 11.75
C GLU A 529 -15.48 45.01 12.61
N VAL A 530 -15.92 44.56 13.80
CA VAL A 530 -16.73 45.38 14.73
C VAL A 530 -15.92 46.54 15.31
N GLY A 531 -14.63 46.30 15.60
CA GLY A 531 -13.73 47.30 16.19
C GLY A 531 -13.07 48.23 15.17
N GLY A 532 -13.18 47.94 13.88
CA GLY A 532 -12.52 48.72 12.81
C GLY A 532 -11.00 48.66 12.89
N PHE A 533 -10.43 47.50 13.28
CA PHE A 533 -8.99 47.34 13.46
C PHE A 533 -8.29 47.20 12.12
N THR A 534 -7.08 47.78 12.01
CA THR A 534 -6.21 47.54 10.85
C THR A 534 -5.17 46.50 11.23
N VAL A 535 -5.16 45.36 10.54
CA VAL A 535 -4.24 44.25 10.82
C VAL A 535 -3.29 44.08 9.64
N GLU A 536 -1.99 44.02 9.94
CA GLU A 536 -0.93 43.75 8.95
C GLU A 536 -0.04 42.62 9.45
N THR A 537 0.26 41.67 8.55
CA THR A 537 1.10 40.50 8.84
C THR A 537 2.32 40.55 7.95
N GLU A 538 3.50 40.59 8.56
CA GLU A 538 4.81 40.58 7.89
C GLU A 538 5.61 39.33 8.32
N GLU A 539 6.79 39.11 7.72
CA GLU A 539 7.62 37.92 8.00
C GLU A 539 8.10 37.85 9.46
N ASP A 540 8.49 38.98 10.04
CA ASP A 540 9.13 39.03 11.38
C ASP A 540 8.20 39.58 12.49
N TYR A 541 7.06 40.18 12.13
CA TYR A 541 6.13 40.76 13.10
C TYR A 541 4.67 40.75 12.63
N PHE A 542 3.77 40.79 13.61
CA PHE A 542 2.34 41.03 13.42
C PHE A 542 1.99 42.39 14.01
N SER A 543 1.15 43.16 13.33
CA SER A 543 0.71 44.47 13.82
C SER A 543 -0.80 44.64 13.78
N VAL A 544 -1.33 45.28 14.82
CA VAL A 544 -2.75 45.67 14.89
C VAL A 544 -2.88 47.11 15.37
N GLU A 545 -3.48 47.97 14.55
CA GLU A 545 -3.84 49.33 14.91
C GLU A 545 -5.29 49.38 15.39
N ILE A 546 -5.46 49.75 16.66
CA ILE A 546 -6.74 49.76 17.37
C ILE A 546 -7.20 51.22 17.50
N PRO A 547 -8.27 51.65 16.82
CA PRO A 547 -8.79 53.01 16.88
C PRO A 547 -9.14 53.46 18.31
N LEU A 548 -9.20 54.78 18.53
CA LEU A 548 -9.56 55.35 19.83
C LEU A 548 -10.86 54.76 20.39
N TYR A 549 -11.94 54.67 19.60
CA TYR A 549 -13.28 54.28 20.03
C TYR A 549 -13.58 52.80 19.83
N SER A 550 -12.70 51.93 20.35
CA SER A 550 -12.71 50.49 20.06
C SER A 550 -13.21 49.63 21.22
N PRO A 551 -13.87 48.49 20.94
CA PRO A 551 -14.10 47.45 21.94
C PRO A 551 -12.75 46.91 22.48
N GLY A 552 -12.62 46.79 23.80
CA GLY A 552 -11.37 46.34 24.47
C GLY A 552 -10.46 47.48 24.96
N MET A 553 -10.76 48.74 24.60
CA MET A 553 -10.10 49.92 25.17
C MET A 553 -10.82 50.34 26.46
N THR A 554 -10.05 50.68 27.50
CA THR A 554 -10.58 51.27 28.74
C THR A 554 -10.20 52.75 28.82
N TYR A 555 -11.10 53.62 29.23
CA TYR A 555 -10.84 55.06 29.31
C TYR A 555 -10.77 55.48 30.78
N GLU A 556 -9.62 55.99 31.21
CA GLU A 556 -9.37 56.29 32.63
C GLU A 556 -9.69 57.76 32.98
N GLU A 557 -9.30 58.72 32.14
CA GLU A 557 -9.43 60.15 32.42
C GLU A 557 -9.84 60.95 31.17
N VAL A 558 -10.77 61.91 31.33
CA VAL A 558 -11.21 62.84 30.29
C VAL A 558 -10.96 64.27 30.77
N SER A 559 -10.08 64.99 30.06
CA SER A 559 -9.77 66.39 30.34
C SER A 559 -9.64 67.19 29.04
N LEU A 560 -9.47 68.51 29.13
CA LEU A 560 -9.13 69.31 27.95
C LEU A 560 -7.75 68.96 27.33
N GLN A 561 -6.87 68.27 28.08
CA GLN A 561 -5.60 67.77 27.55
C GLN A 561 -5.77 66.55 26.64
N GLY A 562 -6.87 65.80 26.81
CA GLY A 562 -7.20 64.62 26.03
C GLY A 562 -7.88 63.53 26.83
N VAL A 563 -8.20 62.43 26.16
CA VAL A 563 -8.73 61.19 26.74
C VAL A 563 -7.58 60.21 26.91
N VAL A 564 -7.42 59.64 28.10
CA VAL A 564 -6.44 58.58 28.36
C VAL A 564 -7.07 57.22 28.08
N GLY A 565 -6.67 56.60 26.96
CA GLY A 565 -7.02 55.22 26.62
C GLY A 565 -5.97 54.25 27.14
N ARG A 566 -6.40 53.21 27.86
CA ARG A 566 -5.60 52.09 28.34
C ARG A 566 -6.03 50.82 27.61
N LEU A 567 -5.06 50.14 27.02
CA LEU A 567 -5.21 48.84 26.41
C LEU A 567 -4.38 47.80 27.14
N GLU A 568 -4.97 46.63 27.35
CA GLU A 568 -4.30 45.44 27.88
C GLU A 568 -4.28 44.37 26.80
N VAL A 569 -3.10 43.85 26.51
CA VAL A 569 -2.88 42.86 25.45
C VAL A 569 -2.08 41.70 26.00
N SER A 570 -2.45 40.47 25.69
CA SER A 570 -1.68 39.28 26.07
C SER A 570 -1.55 38.29 24.93
N VAL A 571 -0.38 37.65 24.86
CA VAL A 571 -0.10 36.52 23.96
C VAL A 571 -0.22 35.23 24.76
N VAL A 572 -1.08 34.33 24.31
CA VAL A 572 -1.37 33.06 24.99
C VAL A 572 -0.99 31.90 24.08
N ASP A 573 -0.27 30.92 24.62
CA ASP A 573 0.10 29.69 23.92
C ASP A 573 -1.14 28.75 23.84
N ILE A 574 -1.48 28.29 22.62
CA ILE A 574 -2.72 27.51 22.37
C ILE A 574 -2.71 26.15 23.08
N ASP A 575 -1.55 25.48 23.16
CA ASP A 575 -1.44 24.14 23.74
C ASP A 575 -1.49 24.18 25.27
N THR A 576 -0.85 25.18 25.88
CA THR A 576 -0.63 25.23 27.33
C THR A 576 -1.52 26.23 28.06
N LEU A 577 -2.21 27.11 27.32
CA LEU A 577 -3.02 28.22 27.84
C LEU A 577 -2.24 29.16 28.78
N LYS A 578 -0.91 29.19 28.67
CA LYS A 578 -0.05 30.07 29.46
C LYS A 578 0.13 31.41 28.75
N VAL A 579 0.11 32.49 29.53
CA VAL A 579 0.45 33.83 29.06
C VAL A 579 1.96 33.91 28.88
N GLU A 580 2.41 34.04 27.64
CA GLU A 580 3.83 34.13 27.26
C GLU A 580 4.35 35.57 27.40
N ASN A 581 3.50 36.56 27.07
CA ASN A 581 3.81 37.97 27.23
C ASN A 581 2.53 38.80 27.42
N SER A 582 2.62 39.92 28.13
CA SER A 582 1.51 40.86 28.34
C SER A 582 1.98 42.31 28.29
N LEU A 583 1.21 43.17 27.65
CA LEU A 583 1.45 44.60 27.49
C LEU A 583 0.26 45.39 28.02
N ILE A 584 0.54 46.36 28.90
CA ILE A 584 -0.41 47.40 29.27
C ILE A 584 0.12 48.72 28.74
N HIS A 585 -0.61 49.34 27.81
CA HIS A 585 -0.19 50.56 27.16
C HIS A 585 -1.22 51.68 27.32
N ARG A 586 -0.74 52.90 27.59
CA ARG A 586 -1.58 54.08 27.85
C ARG A 586 -1.26 55.18 26.85
N CYS A 587 -2.29 55.71 26.21
CA CYS A 587 -2.17 56.77 25.21
C CYS A 587 -3.12 57.92 25.54
N THR A 588 -2.63 59.15 25.43
CA THR A 588 -3.43 60.36 25.60
C THR A 588 -3.82 60.91 24.23
N PHE A 589 -5.11 60.90 23.92
CA PHE A 589 -5.66 61.32 22.64
C PHE A 589 -6.31 62.69 22.75
N ARG A 590 -5.86 63.65 21.93
CA ARG A 590 -6.45 65.00 21.91
C ARG A 590 -7.74 64.99 21.10
N VAL A 591 -8.86 65.14 21.79
CA VAL A 591 -10.19 65.26 21.18
C VAL A 591 -10.63 66.72 21.11
N ARG A 592 -11.25 67.11 19.99
CA ARG A 592 -11.85 68.45 19.81
C ARG A 592 -13.28 68.50 20.33
N GLU A 593 -14.05 67.48 20.01
CA GLU A 593 -15.43 67.29 20.41
C GLU A 593 -15.56 65.84 20.93
N LEU A 594 -16.21 65.65 22.06
CA LEU A 594 -16.41 64.35 22.69
C LEU A 594 -17.72 64.35 23.48
N LEU A 595 -18.51 63.29 23.35
CA LEU A 595 -19.67 63.03 24.20
C LEU A 595 -19.52 61.62 24.77
N VAL A 596 -19.47 61.51 26.09
CA VAL A 596 -19.37 60.23 26.82
C VAL A 596 -20.58 60.08 27.73
N CYS A 597 -21.29 58.98 27.55
CA CYS A 597 -22.43 58.56 28.37
C CYS A 597 -21.94 57.50 29.36
N LEU A 598 -21.76 57.88 30.62
CA LEU A 598 -21.20 56.99 31.64
C LEU A 598 -22.32 56.14 32.28
N PRO A 599 -22.09 54.83 32.53
CA PRO A 599 -23.09 53.92 33.09
C PRO A 599 -23.54 54.31 34.50
N GLU A 600 -22.75 55.09 35.23
CA GLU A 600 -23.08 55.67 36.54
C GLU A 600 -24.07 56.84 36.47
N GLY A 601 -24.61 57.16 35.29
CA GLY A 601 -25.62 58.21 35.12
C GLY A 601 -25.04 59.61 35.00
N ARG A 602 -23.86 59.75 34.39
CA ARG A 602 -23.20 61.03 34.12
C ARG A 602 -22.99 61.26 32.62
N MET A 603 -23.01 62.51 32.21
CA MET A 603 -22.68 62.93 30.85
C MET A 603 -21.43 63.83 30.88
N VAL A 604 -20.41 63.43 30.10
CA VAL A 604 -19.19 64.22 29.91
C VAL A 604 -19.16 64.72 28.48
N VAL A 605 -19.06 66.04 28.30
CA VAL A 605 -19.11 66.69 27.00
C VAL A 605 -17.92 67.63 26.86
N VAL A 606 -17.12 67.43 25.82
CA VAL A 606 -16.14 68.39 25.34
C VAL A 606 -16.69 68.96 24.04
N THR A 607 -16.82 70.28 23.96
CA THR A 607 -17.34 70.95 22.76
C THR A 607 -16.39 72.03 22.25
N ASP A 608 -16.33 72.20 20.93
CA ASP A 608 -15.57 73.24 20.24
C ASP A 608 -16.51 74.42 19.89
N THR A 609 -16.29 75.55 20.56
CA THR A 609 -17.12 76.76 20.38
C THR A 609 -16.52 77.74 19.38
N SER A 610 -15.36 77.42 18.78
CA SER A 610 -14.67 78.28 17.81
C SER A 610 -15.29 78.29 16.42
N ARG A 611 -16.17 77.32 16.12
CA ARG A 611 -16.83 77.18 14.81
C ARG A 611 -17.93 78.23 14.56
N THR A 612 -18.29 79.03 15.56
CA THR A 612 -19.26 80.12 15.41
C THR A 612 -18.60 81.40 14.90
N ILE A 613 -19.36 82.26 14.20
CA ILE A 613 -18.88 83.58 13.75
C ILE A 613 -19.85 84.65 14.27
N PRO A 614 -19.47 85.46 15.28
CA PRO A 614 -18.17 85.48 15.96
C PRO A 614 -17.92 84.24 16.86
N PRO A 615 -16.65 83.90 17.18
CA PRO A 615 -16.32 82.79 18.08
C PRO A 615 -16.97 82.97 19.44
N THR A 616 -17.66 81.94 19.92
CA THR A 616 -18.35 81.96 21.20
C THR A 616 -17.35 81.69 22.31
N GLN A 617 -17.31 82.54 23.34
CA GLN A 617 -16.41 82.33 24.47
C GLN A 617 -16.84 81.08 25.26
N PRO A 618 -16.00 80.04 25.39
CA PRO A 618 -16.40 78.79 26.03
C PRO A 618 -16.90 78.98 27.48
N LYS A 619 -16.29 79.91 28.22
CA LYS A 619 -16.65 80.25 29.61
C LYS A 619 -18.07 80.78 29.79
N HIS A 620 -18.65 81.35 28.74
CA HIS A 620 -19.99 81.93 28.79
C HIS A 620 -21.07 80.96 28.28
N THR A 621 -20.71 79.71 27.97
CA THR A 621 -21.69 78.68 27.64
C THR A 621 -22.28 78.06 28.89
N THR A 622 -23.56 77.68 28.86
CA THR A 622 -24.28 77.01 29.96
C THR A 622 -25.06 75.82 29.43
N LEU A 623 -25.53 74.94 30.29
CA LEU A 623 -26.52 73.92 29.92
C LEU A 623 -27.95 74.51 29.91
N LEU A 624 -28.98 73.67 29.76
CA LEU A 624 -30.39 74.08 29.83
C LEU A 624 -30.72 74.81 31.15
N ASP A 625 -30.11 74.39 32.25
CA ASP A 625 -30.06 75.16 33.48
C ASP A 625 -28.87 76.15 33.44
N PRO A 626 -29.12 77.48 33.48
CA PRO A 626 -28.07 78.50 33.45
C PRO A 626 -27.08 78.44 34.63
N SER A 627 -27.41 77.76 35.72
CA SER A 627 -26.49 77.57 36.85
C SER A 627 -25.38 76.56 36.55
N CYS A 628 -25.55 75.71 35.52
CA CYS A 628 -24.55 74.72 35.11
C CYS A 628 -23.61 75.29 34.05
N VAL A 629 -22.46 75.78 34.53
CA VAL A 629 -21.34 76.30 33.76
C VAL A 629 -20.29 75.20 33.46
N PRO A 630 -19.35 75.39 32.52
CA PRO A 630 -18.33 74.39 32.21
C PRO A 630 -17.40 74.14 33.40
N GLN A 631 -17.01 72.89 33.60
CA GLN A 631 -16.04 72.49 34.62
C GLN A 631 -14.62 72.96 34.25
N GLU A 632 -14.25 72.83 32.98
CA GLU A 632 -12.97 73.31 32.43
C GLU A 632 -13.23 74.08 31.13
N THR A 633 -12.41 75.10 30.87
CA THR A 633 -12.44 75.85 29.60
C THR A 633 -11.03 76.17 29.15
N ASP A 634 -10.78 76.12 27.84
CA ASP A 634 -9.60 76.73 27.22
C ASP A 634 -10.01 77.91 26.31
N SER A 635 -9.16 78.31 25.35
CA SER A 635 -9.47 79.42 24.44
C SER A 635 -10.61 79.15 23.46
N VAL A 636 -10.95 77.88 23.23
CA VAL A 636 -11.88 77.45 22.16
C VAL A 636 -12.82 76.29 22.55
N ARG A 637 -12.58 75.61 23.68
CA ARG A 637 -13.33 74.43 24.14
C ARG A 637 -13.88 74.61 25.56
N ALA A 638 -15.02 73.98 25.79
CA ALA A 638 -15.66 73.84 27.10
C ALA A 638 -15.86 72.37 27.42
N LEU A 639 -15.54 71.97 28.66
CA LEU A 639 -15.82 70.64 29.20
C LEU A 639 -16.93 70.74 30.24
N PHE A 640 -18.01 69.99 30.04
CA PHE A 640 -19.10 69.81 30.99
C PHE A 640 -19.07 68.38 31.51
N ASN A 641 -19.25 68.21 32.81
CA ASN A 641 -19.39 66.91 33.45
C ASN A 641 -20.49 67.01 34.50
N PHE A 642 -21.67 66.47 34.20
CA PHE A 642 -22.87 66.64 35.01
C PHE A 642 -23.66 65.34 35.10
N SER A 643 -24.49 65.25 36.13
CA SER A 643 -25.38 64.09 36.35
C SER A 643 -26.63 64.21 35.49
N LEU A 644 -27.13 63.08 34.98
CA LEU A 644 -28.28 63.05 34.06
C LEU A 644 -29.59 63.55 34.68
N ASP A 645 -29.71 63.54 36.01
CA ASP A 645 -30.85 64.06 36.79
C ASP A 645 -30.72 65.56 37.13
N SER A 646 -29.64 66.21 36.69
CA SER A 646 -29.30 67.61 37.00
C SER A 646 -29.22 68.48 35.74
N CYS A 647 -28.97 69.78 35.92
CA CYS A 647 -28.69 70.74 34.86
C CYS A 647 -29.78 70.89 33.78
N GLY A 648 -31.03 70.64 34.14
CA GLY A 648 -32.18 70.77 33.24
C GLY A 648 -32.27 69.68 32.16
N SER A 649 -31.57 68.55 32.33
CA SER A 649 -31.59 67.42 31.40
C SER A 649 -33.00 66.83 31.25
N ILE A 650 -33.43 66.60 30.01
CA ILE A 650 -34.75 66.11 29.67
C ILE A 650 -34.65 64.61 29.41
N ALA A 651 -35.36 63.79 30.18
CA ALA A 651 -35.43 62.35 29.98
C ALA A 651 -36.69 61.97 29.18
N THR A 652 -36.52 61.27 28.08
CA THR A 652 -37.60 60.69 27.26
C THR A 652 -37.41 59.18 27.13
N VAL A 653 -38.49 58.45 26.92
CA VAL A 653 -38.45 57.00 26.65
C VAL A 653 -38.71 56.80 25.16
N GLU A 654 -37.71 56.29 24.43
CA GLU A 654 -37.82 55.95 23.01
C GLU A 654 -37.66 54.44 22.84
N GLY A 655 -38.78 53.72 22.72
CA GLY A 655 -38.78 52.26 22.64
C GLY A 655 -38.19 51.64 23.91
N ASP A 656 -37.16 50.80 23.75
CA ASP A 656 -36.45 50.14 24.84
C ASP A 656 -35.28 50.98 25.40
N PHE A 657 -35.22 52.28 25.11
CA PHE A 657 -34.14 53.17 25.55
C PHE A 657 -34.66 54.36 26.37
N LEU A 658 -33.96 54.66 27.47
CA LEU A 658 -34.02 55.92 28.18
C LEU A 658 -33.08 56.92 27.51
N VAL A 659 -33.65 57.97 26.93
CA VAL A 659 -32.94 58.99 26.16
C VAL A 659 -32.86 60.27 26.99
N TYR A 660 -31.66 60.69 27.36
CA TYR A 660 -31.41 61.93 28.08
C TYR A 660 -30.85 62.96 27.12
N GLU A 661 -31.54 64.09 26.99
CA GLU A 661 -31.15 65.22 26.16
C GLU A 661 -30.82 66.44 27.01
N ASN A 662 -29.72 67.11 26.69
CA ASN A 662 -29.42 68.44 27.19
C ASN A 662 -28.88 69.30 26.04
N GLN A 663 -28.68 70.60 26.28
CA GLN A 663 -28.23 71.53 25.26
C GLN A 663 -27.18 72.47 25.84
N VAL A 664 -26.04 72.56 25.16
CA VAL A 664 -25.05 73.60 25.43
C VAL A 664 -25.51 74.87 24.73
N LEU A 665 -25.75 75.91 25.50
CA LEU A 665 -26.33 77.18 25.09
C LEU A 665 -25.33 78.31 25.32
N PHE A 666 -25.34 79.31 24.45
CA PHE A 666 -24.79 80.63 24.76
C PHE A 666 -25.96 81.58 25.08
N PRO A 667 -26.16 81.96 26.35
CA PRO A 667 -27.24 82.87 26.74
C PRO A 667 -27.04 84.25 26.13
N LYS A 668 -28.11 84.85 25.59
CA LYS A 668 -28.10 86.17 24.97
C LYS A 668 -27.81 87.22 26.05
N GLU A 669 -26.62 87.82 26.03
CA GLU A 669 -26.34 88.99 26.86
C GLU A 669 -27.29 90.14 26.43
N LEU A 670 -28.06 90.66 27.39
CA LEU A 670 -28.91 91.85 27.19
C LEU A 670 -27.98 93.07 27.00
N ILE A 671 -27.65 93.35 25.75
CA ILE A 671 -27.01 94.62 25.38
C ILE A 671 -28.03 95.73 25.63
N THR A 672 -27.73 96.61 26.59
CA THR A 672 -28.47 97.85 26.83
C THR A 672 -28.42 98.75 25.60
N MET A 673 -29.59 99.31 25.26
CA MET A 673 -29.95 100.02 24.03
C MET A 673 -28.96 101.06 23.51
N ASP A 674 -28.56 100.92 22.25
CA ASP A 674 -28.59 101.97 21.20
C ASP A 674 -27.95 101.41 19.90
N ASP A 675 -28.69 100.59 19.12
CA ASP A 675 -28.50 100.42 17.66
C ASP A 675 -29.62 99.54 17.04
N PRO A 676 -29.97 99.70 15.74
CA PRO A 676 -31.19 99.15 15.15
C PRO A 676 -31.13 97.63 14.87
N PRO A 677 -32.29 96.94 14.82
CA PRO A 677 -32.36 95.48 14.77
C PRO A 677 -32.00 94.98 13.37
N SER A 678 -30.79 94.46 13.22
CA SER A 678 -30.37 93.74 12.01
C SER A 678 -30.00 92.31 12.35
N HIS A 679 -30.72 91.40 11.68
CA HIS A 679 -30.74 89.95 11.84
C HIS A 679 -29.37 89.28 11.99
N ARG A 680 -29.06 88.73 13.18
CA ARG A 680 -28.22 87.54 13.39
C ARG A 680 -28.63 86.81 14.68
N ASP A 681 -29.89 86.37 14.73
CA ASP A 681 -30.36 85.46 15.78
C ASP A 681 -30.03 84.02 15.39
N SER A 682 -28.92 83.51 15.92
CA SER A 682 -28.80 82.10 16.27
C SER A 682 -27.98 82.03 17.56
N PRO A 683 -28.60 81.85 18.75
CA PRO A 683 -27.83 81.50 19.93
C PRO A 683 -27.09 80.19 19.63
N TYR A 684 -25.80 80.12 19.91
CA TYR A 684 -25.07 78.85 19.82
C TYR A 684 -25.82 77.82 20.66
N ARG A 685 -26.26 76.75 19.99
CA ARG A 685 -27.07 75.68 20.57
C ARG A 685 -26.55 74.35 20.04
N LEU A 686 -25.97 73.57 20.93
CA LEU A 686 -25.54 72.21 20.63
C LEU A 686 -26.38 71.24 21.45
N THR A 687 -27.22 70.46 20.78
CA THR A 687 -28.00 69.40 21.43
C THR A 687 -27.12 68.18 21.64
N ILE A 688 -27.09 67.67 22.86
CA ILE A 688 -26.35 66.49 23.29
C ILE A 688 -27.35 65.45 23.81
N GLN A 689 -27.21 64.21 23.36
CA GLN A 689 -28.17 63.15 23.67
C GLN A 689 -27.43 61.86 24.03
N CYS A 690 -27.73 61.29 25.19
CA CYS A 690 -27.27 59.97 25.62
C CYS A 690 -28.44 58.99 25.67
N ARG A 691 -28.22 57.77 25.18
CA ARG A 691 -29.23 56.71 25.13
C ARG A 691 -28.77 55.54 25.99
N TYR A 692 -29.58 55.15 26.97
CA TYR A 692 -29.33 54.01 27.85
C TYR A 692 -30.38 52.94 27.61
N PRO A 693 -30.03 51.65 27.51
CA PRO A 693 -31.01 50.58 27.42
C PRO A 693 -31.85 50.53 28.71
N ALA A 694 -33.16 50.47 28.58
CA ALA A 694 -34.07 50.26 29.70
C ALA A 694 -33.94 48.79 30.15
N ILE A 695 -33.25 48.55 31.27
CA ILE A 695 -33.05 47.19 31.77
C ILE A 695 -34.41 46.58 32.15
N ASP A 696 -34.72 45.46 31.50
CA ASP A 696 -35.88 44.62 31.76
C ASP A 696 -35.67 43.82 33.07
N THR A 697 -36.11 44.34 34.22
CA THR A 697 -36.32 43.50 35.43
C THR A 697 -37.37 44.07 36.39
N ALA A 698 -38.58 43.53 36.31
CA ALA A 698 -39.40 43.23 37.49
C ALA A 698 -40.30 42.01 37.24
N ILE A 699 -39.71 40.87 36.87
CA ILE A 699 -40.33 39.58 37.17
C ILE A 699 -39.79 39.17 38.55
N VAL A 700 -40.59 39.41 39.59
CA VAL A 700 -40.46 38.66 40.84
C VAL A 700 -41.16 37.33 40.60
N SER A 701 -40.40 36.32 40.15
CA SER A 701 -40.83 34.92 40.22
C SER A 701 -40.36 34.34 41.54
N ILE A 702 -41.32 34.10 42.44
CA ILE A 702 -41.14 33.21 43.58
C ILE A 702 -41.42 31.80 43.08
N GLU A 703 -40.41 30.93 43.06
CA GLU A 703 -40.65 29.49 42.96
C GLU A 703 -39.90 28.72 44.05
N ARG A 704 -40.62 27.80 44.69
CA ARG A 704 -40.10 26.78 45.59
C ARG A 704 -39.77 25.51 44.79
N PRO A 705 -38.83 24.67 45.26
CA PRO A 705 -38.15 23.67 44.44
C PRO A 705 -38.94 22.35 44.34
N VAL A 706 -39.00 21.76 43.14
CA VAL A 706 -39.22 20.31 42.93
C VAL A 706 -38.49 19.83 41.67
N HIS A 707 -37.56 18.88 41.85
CA HIS A 707 -36.98 17.97 40.84
C HIS A 707 -37.98 16.85 40.45
N PRO A 708 -37.67 15.92 39.53
CA PRO A 708 -36.96 15.97 38.24
C PRO A 708 -37.78 15.23 37.13
N THR A 709 -37.35 15.21 35.86
CA THR A 709 -37.11 13.97 35.06
C THR A 709 -36.77 14.22 33.59
N PHE A 710 -35.78 13.43 33.14
CA PHE A 710 -35.32 13.07 31.80
C PHE A 710 -36.30 13.10 30.61
N ALA A 711 -35.82 13.53 29.45
CA ALA A 711 -35.91 12.75 28.20
C ALA A 711 -34.83 13.19 27.18
N LEU A 712 -34.31 12.20 26.44
CA LEU A 712 -33.16 12.21 25.55
C LEU A 712 -33.52 12.48 24.07
N SER A 713 -32.62 13.21 23.40
CA SER A 713 -32.17 13.06 21.99
C SER A 713 -33.12 13.46 20.84
N PRO A 714 -32.64 13.51 19.58
CA PRO A 714 -31.49 14.24 19.03
C PRO A 714 -31.88 15.01 17.74
N MET A 715 -31.05 15.95 17.24
CA MET A 715 -31.15 16.38 15.84
C MET A 715 -29.81 16.29 15.11
N LEU A 716 -29.87 15.55 14.01
CA LEU A 716 -28.87 15.27 12.99
C LEU A 716 -29.25 16.08 11.73
N PRO A 717 -28.40 16.12 10.70
CA PRO A 717 -27.52 17.22 10.32
C PRO A 717 -28.13 18.17 9.25
N LEU A 718 -27.59 19.39 9.16
CA LEU A 718 -27.90 20.31 8.05
C LEU A 718 -27.37 19.76 6.72
N LYS A 719 -28.28 19.63 5.76
CA LYS A 719 -28.02 19.28 4.36
C LYS A 719 -27.37 20.46 3.64
N HIS A 720 -26.22 20.21 3.02
CA HIS A 720 -25.61 21.09 2.04
C HIS A 720 -26.35 20.93 0.69
N THR A 721 -27.01 21.98 0.22
CA THR A 721 -27.60 22.06 -1.13
C THR A 721 -26.57 22.63 -2.10
N GLN A 722 -26.05 21.79 -3.00
CA GLN A 722 -25.26 22.21 -4.16
C GLN A 722 -26.15 22.18 -5.39
N ARG A 723 -26.24 23.30 -6.11
CA ARG A 723 -26.98 23.44 -7.37
C ARG A 723 -26.16 22.85 -8.52
N GLU A 724 -26.76 21.92 -9.25
CA GLU A 724 -26.38 21.50 -10.59
C GLU A 724 -26.64 22.63 -11.60
N ALA A 725 -25.68 22.83 -12.51
CA ALA A 725 -25.91 23.50 -13.78
C ALA A 725 -25.74 22.45 -14.90
N SER A 726 -26.86 22.10 -15.53
CA SER A 726 -26.92 21.34 -16.77
C SER A 726 -26.74 22.28 -17.96
N ARG A 727 -25.87 21.94 -18.91
CA ARG A 727 -26.14 22.15 -20.33
C ARG A 727 -25.59 21.00 -21.18
N SER A 728 -26.53 20.39 -21.88
CA SER A 728 -26.44 19.31 -22.86
C SER A 728 -26.03 19.77 -24.26
N GLY A 729 -25.48 18.84 -25.06
CA GLY A 729 -25.46 18.86 -26.53
C GLY A 729 -24.19 18.18 -27.10
N GLN A 730 -24.12 16.85 -27.16
CA GLN A 730 -24.48 15.93 -28.27
C GLN A 730 -23.52 15.87 -29.48
N TYR A 731 -22.87 14.69 -29.58
CA TYR A 731 -22.53 13.81 -30.73
C TYR A 731 -22.16 14.38 -32.11
N VAL A 732 -21.05 13.88 -32.71
CA VAL A 732 -21.03 12.82 -33.77
C VAL A 732 -19.60 12.64 -34.34
N ALA A 733 -19.20 11.35 -34.46
CA ALA A 733 -18.26 10.69 -35.38
C ALA A 733 -16.87 11.28 -35.75
N GLY A 734 -15.85 10.40 -35.71
CA GLY A 734 -14.57 10.65 -36.38
C GLY A 734 -13.49 9.60 -36.07
N VAL A 735 -13.69 8.36 -36.52
CA VAL A 735 -12.64 7.33 -36.61
C VAL A 735 -11.66 7.69 -37.75
N CYS A 736 -10.39 7.29 -37.61
CA CYS A 736 -9.29 7.30 -38.59
C CYS A 736 -8.49 8.60 -38.81
N VAL A 737 -7.36 8.76 -38.10
CA VAL A 737 -6.09 9.25 -38.70
C VAL A 737 -4.89 8.66 -37.92
N ALA A 738 -4.48 7.43 -38.27
CA ALA A 738 -3.15 6.91 -37.94
C ALA A 738 -2.69 5.87 -38.98
N ILE A 739 -3.02 6.09 -40.25
CA ILE A 739 -2.43 5.39 -41.40
C ILE A 739 -2.28 6.42 -42.53
N VAL A 740 -1.46 7.46 -42.32
CA VAL A 740 -1.02 8.37 -43.40
C VAL A 740 0.48 8.70 -43.29
N VAL A 741 1.18 8.35 -42.21
CA VAL A 741 2.62 8.67 -42.04
C VAL A 741 3.55 7.48 -42.36
N MET A 742 3.01 6.30 -42.67
CA MET A 742 3.78 5.12 -43.16
C MET A 742 3.42 4.71 -44.60
N GLY A 743 2.75 5.59 -45.35
CA GLY A 743 2.53 5.46 -46.80
C GLY A 743 3.34 6.46 -47.64
N ALA A 744 3.82 7.54 -47.02
CA ALA A 744 4.59 8.60 -47.68
C ALA A 744 6.11 8.35 -47.71
N LEU A 745 6.63 7.34 -46.99
CA LEU A 745 8.05 6.94 -47.06
C LEU A 745 8.36 5.76 -48.00
N ILE A 746 7.34 5.09 -48.55
CA ILE A 746 7.53 4.01 -49.56
C ILE A 746 7.21 4.52 -50.98
N ALA A 747 6.49 5.64 -51.12
CA ALA A 747 6.26 6.30 -52.41
C ALA A 747 7.36 7.31 -52.81
N ALA A 748 8.31 7.61 -51.92
CA ALA A 748 9.45 8.50 -52.17
C ALA A 748 10.77 7.76 -52.49
N THR A 749 10.80 6.43 -52.35
CA THR A 749 11.93 5.57 -52.74
C THR A 749 11.70 4.80 -54.04
N LEU A 750 10.52 4.93 -54.66
CA LEU A 750 10.19 4.35 -55.98
C LEU A 750 10.00 5.38 -57.11
N LYS A 751 10.46 6.63 -56.91
CA LYS A 751 10.38 7.72 -57.91
C LYS A 751 11.74 8.40 -58.22
N MET A 752 12.86 7.73 -57.89
CA MET A 752 14.22 8.18 -58.24
C MET A 752 15.03 7.11 -58.98
N LEU A 753 14.43 6.42 -59.96
CA LEU A 753 15.16 5.75 -61.05
C LEU A 753 14.17 5.51 -62.21
N CYS A 754 14.54 5.97 -63.42
CA CYS A 754 13.75 6.16 -64.67
C CYS A 754 13.12 7.56 -64.74
N CYS A 755 13.40 8.44 -65.69
CA CYS A 755 13.95 8.39 -67.06
C CYS A 755 14.30 9.87 -67.45
N PRO A 756 14.81 10.24 -68.66
CA PRO A 756 14.98 9.47 -69.89
C PRO A 756 16.34 9.65 -70.61
N ILE A 757 16.69 8.74 -71.52
CA ILE A 757 17.44 9.10 -72.74
C ILE A 757 16.71 8.47 -73.92
N LYS A 758 16.10 9.32 -74.74
CA LYS A 758 15.80 9.07 -76.15
C LYS A 758 16.43 10.26 -76.86
N MET A 759 17.43 9.99 -77.71
CA MET A 759 18.24 10.93 -78.52
C MET A 759 18.37 12.37 -77.99
#